data_AF-A0A7J3W9W3-F1
#
_entry.id   AF-A0A7J3W9W3-F1
#
_cell.length_a   1.000
_cell.length_b   1.000
_cell.length_c   1.000
_cell.angle_alpha   90.00
_cell.angle_beta   90.00
_cell.angle_gamma   90.00
#
_symmetry.space_group_name_H-M   'P 1'
#
loop_
_entity.id
_entity.type
_entity.pdbx_description
1 polymer ?
#
loop_
_entity_poly.entity_id
_entity_poly.type
_entity_poly.pdbx_seq_one_letter_code
_entity_poly.pdbx_strand_id
1 'polypeptide(L)'
;HLMRSLLTILAFSLIIASVLAVFKISYSHILSEKITQTSFKTDVICLQSTSENIIVKNDLVFIKSIEWVNSSYYVKSLYDTITIGPLSGFTAIRLISPSSGLLDQRLDIIGIDPVFLNDYFKFSQNIVRGGYISGNESAILVPSSLSNYLRLSEKVRVRFVIVSNIANNLVDVAEYDLGDFIVKGFFNPDSVGEIKLPDSSPLIEYPYKTIIVSEALLPDSIDARKLRITLPRLSLGISQTEPYYVDIFKVKYAFIIPDQKLHIDVYEKAKELLDITGCRVFAYSNGVCKTYEELYILNIVGFSSIIPPILIVTSIIVLMMNSIIYERRREIWTLAVVGGNPRSITNMFLIEAFIIGLLSTAIGYLFYTGFYLSSNIIAPLISDWYPELFSIFAEMRMVSGFELSSILVIVLIGLGVPLIGSYIPCVKAQGLTLLGRTPKRNIGADVRRRGDIAEYVLPIRATPLDGEALYTYLKDNFFTRAFQVKKLSGNAYQDGTFDFKFTFQFRNVLTECTLKGIRRGDTIYPVLEFPSEYSDAMDLHRFIYELEKTSLNYPSWRERRIRLDITRVQPVTRVRTVDDVLRDVKVIREQLYVVTSKLKTIEKLRATTPSELLAEYEAKYATQADRLNKAIKRLGLELEPLYEQLNSEAQKLNTEIEKLNIAYKLGEMSEEDYKASAEPLKAKLNELTKKLEDIRFVLTQLKMPKITMPSVRAPAARRAARRKPAEEAPGLMYCPYCGSTNLTKTPSGSIICGRCRRKLR
;
A
#
# COMPACT_ATOMS: atom_id res chain seq x y z
N HIS A 1 -29.88 0.50 -26.86
CA HIS A 1 -28.60 0.82 -26.17
C HIS A 1 -27.90 2.07 -26.72
N LEU A 2 -27.37 2.03 -27.95
CA LEU A 2 -26.57 3.12 -28.54
C LEU A 2 -27.24 4.50 -28.47
N MET A 3 -28.54 4.58 -28.81
CA MET A 3 -29.29 5.83 -28.81
C MET A 3 -29.40 6.47 -27.41
N ARG A 4 -29.47 5.68 -26.34
CA ARG A 4 -29.54 6.19 -24.96
C ARG A 4 -28.17 6.66 -24.46
N SER A 5 -27.11 5.91 -24.75
CA SER A 5 -25.74 6.34 -24.45
C SER A 5 -25.40 7.64 -25.20
N LEU A 6 -25.86 7.77 -26.45
CA LEU A 6 -25.69 8.99 -27.23
C LEU A 6 -26.50 10.16 -26.64
N LEU A 7 -27.74 9.92 -26.22
CA LEU A 7 -28.57 10.92 -25.53
C LEU A 7 -27.91 11.41 -24.23
N THR A 8 -27.31 10.50 -23.44
CA THR A 8 -26.60 10.91 -22.22
C THR A 8 -25.33 11.68 -22.48
N ILE A 9 -24.58 11.30 -23.52
CA ILE A 9 -23.39 12.04 -23.93
C ILE A 9 -23.79 13.46 -24.34
N LEU A 10 -24.87 13.58 -25.13
CA LEU A 10 -25.39 14.87 -25.57
C LEU A 10 -25.88 15.72 -24.40
N ALA A 11 -26.71 15.16 -23.52
CA ALA A 11 -27.22 15.88 -22.33
C ALA A 11 -26.08 16.35 -21.42
N PHE A 12 -25.09 15.49 -21.18
CA PHE A 12 -23.96 15.86 -20.34
C PHE A 12 -23.03 16.88 -21.03
N SER A 13 -22.81 16.75 -22.34
CA SER A 13 -22.05 17.74 -23.11
C SER A 13 -22.68 19.13 -23.08
N LEU A 14 -24.02 19.21 -23.15
CA LEU A 14 -24.75 20.47 -23.12
C LEU A 14 -24.65 21.15 -21.76
N ILE A 15 -24.66 20.36 -20.68
CA ILE A 15 -24.52 20.90 -19.33
C ILE A 15 -23.07 21.35 -19.08
N ILE A 16 -22.08 20.62 -19.57
CA ILE A 16 -20.67 21.05 -19.52
C ILE A 16 -20.47 22.35 -20.29
N ALA A 17 -21.08 22.48 -21.48
CA ALA A 17 -21.07 23.72 -22.24
C ALA A 17 -21.75 24.88 -21.50
N SER A 18 -22.84 24.61 -20.78
CA SER A 18 -23.51 25.61 -19.94
C SER A 18 -22.66 26.05 -18.74
N VAL A 19 -21.96 25.12 -18.07
CA VAL A 19 -21.04 25.44 -16.98
C VAL A 19 -19.86 26.29 -17.48
N LEU A 20 -19.33 25.95 -18.65
CA LEU A 20 -18.29 26.73 -19.36
C LEU A 20 -18.70 28.18 -19.62
N ALA A 21 -19.98 28.42 -19.92
CA ALA A 21 -20.48 29.76 -20.22
C ALA A 21 -20.61 30.64 -18.97
N VAL A 22 -20.80 30.05 -17.78
CA VAL A 22 -21.14 30.80 -16.56
C VAL A 22 -19.98 30.88 -15.57
N PHE A 23 -19.11 29.86 -15.53
CA PHE A 23 -18.04 29.77 -14.55
C PHE A 23 -16.72 30.32 -15.06
N LYS A 24 -16.12 31.24 -14.30
CA LYS A 24 -14.86 31.88 -14.64
C LYS A 24 -13.96 32.00 -13.42
N ILE A 25 -12.69 31.62 -13.58
CA ILE A 25 -11.65 31.84 -12.58
C ILE A 25 -10.56 32.68 -13.22
N SER A 26 -10.51 33.96 -12.89
CA SER A 26 -9.43 34.82 -13.36
C SER A 26 -8.38 35.02 -12.27
N TYR A 27 -7.12 34.90 -12.68
CA TYR A 27 -5.95 35.25 -11.89
C TYR A 27 -5.47 36.61 -12.38
N SER A 28 -5.60 37.65 -11.56
CA SER A 28 -5.10 38.98 -11.90
C SER A 28 -3.96 39.38 -10.98
N HIS A 29 -2.83 39.73 -11.59
CA HIS A 29 -1.73 40.45 -10.93
C HIS A 29 -2.00 41.94 -11.07
N ILE A 30 -2.05 42.67 -9.95
CA ILE A 30 -2.31 44.12 -9.95
C ILE A 30 -1.22 44.80 -9.15
N LEU A 31 -0.57 45.79 -9.77
CA LEU A 31 0.27 46.76 -9.08
C LEU A 31 -0.63 47.78 -8.37
N SER A 32 -0.64 47.78 -7.05
CA SER A 32 -1.33 48.80 -6.26
C SER A 32 -0.43 50.01 -6.06
N GLU A 33 -0.90 51.19 -6.48
CA GLU A 33 -0.23 52.48 -6.23
C GLU A 33 -1.07 53.29 -5.22
N LYS A 34 -0.51 53.56 -4.04
CA LYS A 34 -1.14 54.42 -3.04
C LYS A 34 -0.34 55.69 -2.87
N ILE A 35 -1.01 56.84 -3.00
CA ILE A 35 -0.41 58.16 -2.83
C ILE A 35 -0.77 58.70 -1.44
N THR A 36 0.24 59.14 -0.69
CA THR A 36 0.08 59.78 0.62
C THR A 36 0.88 61.08 0.64
N GLN A 37 0.30 62.14 1.22
CA GLN A 37 1.01 63.39 1.47
C GLN A 37 1.70 63.30 2.81
N THR A 38 3.03 63.49 2.84
CA THR A 38 3.83 63.39 4.06
C THR A 38 4.88 64.48 4.15
N SER A 39 5.27 64.83 5.39
CA SER A 39 6.19 65.93 5.70
C SER A 39 7.64 65.48 5.86
N PHE A 40 8.08 64.48 5.10
CA PHE A 40 9.46 64.00 5.15
C PHE A 40 10.38 65.01 4.44
N LYS A 41 11.62 65.21 4.87
CA LYS A 41 12.45 66.32 4.33
C LYS A 41 13.38 65.93 3.19
N THR A 42 13.59 64.64 2.98
CA THR A 42 14.62 64.11 2.10
C THR A 42 14.07 63.03 1.20
N ASP A 43 14.47 63.05 -0.06
CA ASP A 43 14.14 62.00 -1.01
C ASP A 43 14.68 60.65 -0.50
N VAL A 44 13.81 59.66 -0.41
CA VAL A 44 14.13 58.35 0.17
C VAL A 44 13.29 57.25 -0.48
N ILE A 45 13.92 56.12 -0.73
CA ILE A 45 13.25 54.87 -1.10
C ILE A 45 13.34 53.93 0.10
N CYS A 46 12.21 53.41 0.56
CA CYS A 46 12.18 52.46 1.67
C CYS A 46 11.58 51.14 1.18
N LEU A 47 12.37 50.07 1.29
CA LEU A 47 11.93 48.70 1.05
C LEU A 47 11.40 48.12 2.37
N GLN A 48 10.22 47.53 2.35
CA GLN A 48 9.63 46.84 3.49
C GLN A 48 9.53 45.34 3.20
N SER A 49 10.03 44.53 4.13
CA SER A 49 9.84 43.08 4.09
C SER A 49 8.37 42.73 4.36
N THR A 50 7.81 41.84 3.53
CA THR A 50 6.48 41.24 3.71
C THR A 50 6.63 39.80 4.22
N SER A 51 5.51 39.13 4.51
CA SER A 51 5.52 37.72 4.91
C SER A 51 6.03 36.78 3.81
N GLU A 52 5.86 37.18 2.56
CA GLU A 52 6.26 36.39 1.39
C GLU A 52 7.67 36.73 0.91
N ASN A 53 8.07 38.01 0.98
CA ASN A 53 9.37 38.49 0.53
C ASN A 53 10.14 39.14 1.68
N ILE A 54 11.22 38.48 2.10
CA ILE A 54 12.12 38.95 3.16
C ILE A 54 13.42 39.44 2.52
N ILE A 55 13.90 40.59 2.98
CA ILE A 55 15.17 41.17 2.51
C ILE A 55 16.32 40.33 3.06
N VAL A 56 17.04 39.64 2.17
CA VAL A 56 18.15 38.75 2.47
C VAL A 56 19.48 39.51 2.35
N LYS A 57 20.54 38.98 2.95
CA LYS A 57 21.90 39.53 2.88
C LYS A 57 22.39 39.82 1.44
N ASN A 58 22.01 39.00 0.46
CA ASN A 58 22.35 39.23 -0.95
C ASN A 58 21.67 40.50 -1.48
N ASP A 59 20.43 40.77 -1.08
CA ASP A 59 19.70 41.98 -1.45
C ASP A 59 20.40 43.22 -0.86
N LEU A 60 20.94 43.11 0.36
CA LEU A 60 21.71 44.20 0.97
C LEU A 60 23.03 44.48 0.22
N VAL A 61 23.74 43.44 -0.20
CA VAL A 61 24.97 43.57 -1.02
C VAL A 61 24.64 44.18 -2.38
N PHE A 62 23.55 43.72 -3.00
CA PHE A 62 23.05 44.27 -4.25
C PHE A 62 22.70 45.76 -4.10
N ILE A 63 21.89 46.14 -3.11
CA ILE A 63 21.50 47.54 -2.86
C ILE A 63 22.72 48.43 -2.67
N LYS A 64 23.75 47.96 -1.94
CA LYS A 64 25.00 48.71 -1.75
C LYS A 64 25.87 48.81 -3.01
N SER A 65 25.68 47.93 -3.98
CA SER A 65 26.43 47.94 -5.25
C SER A 65 25.83 48.85 -6.32
N ILE A 66 24.63 49.38 -6.08
CA ILE A 66 23.93 50.24 -7.03
C ILE A 66 24.57 51.64 -7.07
N GLU A 67 24.99 52.08 -8.25
CA GLU A 67 25.77 53.33 -8.45
C GLU A 67 25.04 54.61 -8.00
N TRP A 68 23.70 54.62 -8.05
CA TRP A 68 22.91 55.79 -7.67
C TRP A 68 22.59 55.88 -6.16
N VAL A 69 22.99 54.88 -5.37
CA VAL A 69 22.75 54.85 -3.92
C VAL A 69 23.90 55.55 -3.20
N ASN A 70 23.60 56.66 -2.52
CA ASN A 70 24.58 57.40 -1.74
C ASN A 70 24.79 56.77 -0.35
N SER A 71 23.69 56.47 0.35
CA SER A 71 23.74 55.77 1.64
C SER A 71 22.54 54.85 1.81
N SER A 72 22.74 53.76 2.57
CA SER A 72 21.70 52.81 2.92
C SER A 72 21.72 52.55 4.43
N TYR A 73 20.54 52.54 5.04
CA TYR A 73 20.33 52.32 6.46
C TYR A 73 19.29 51.22 6.66
N TYR A 74 19.51 50.36 7.65
CA TYR A 74 18.65 49.20 7.87
C TYR A 74 18.03 49.23 9.26
N VAL A 75 16.76 48.82 9.31
CA VAL A 75 16.03 48.61 10.56
C VAL A 75 15.82 47.12 10.71
N LYS A 76 16.49 46.53 11.70
CA LYS A 76 16.35 45.12 12.03
C LYS A 76 15.27 44.93 13.09
N SER A 77 14.41 43.94 12.88
CA SER A 77 13.44 43.46 13.88
C SER A 77 13.56 41.95 14.02
N LEU A 78 12.96 41.40 15.07
CA LEU A 78 12.85 39.96 15.18
C LEU A 78 11.94 39.39 14.09
N TYR A 79 12.16 38.13 13.71
CA TYR A 79 11.18 37.35 12.96
C TYR A 79 9.96 37.06 13.84
N ASP A 80 8.75 37.28 13.32
CA ASP A 80 7.51 37.07 14.10
C ASP A 80 7.39 35.63 14.61
N THR A 81 7.78 34.66 13.77
CA THR A 81 7.83 33.24 14.12
C THR A 81 9.08 32.59 13.55
N ILE A 82 9.73 31.74 14.35
CA ILE A 82 10.88 30.95 13.90
C ILE A 82 10.57 29.47 14.06
N THR A 83 10.93 28.69 13.04
CA THR A 83 10.81 27.23 13.02
C THR A 83 12.18 26.58 12.97
N ILE A 84 12.56 25.85 14.02
CA ILE A 84 13.82 25.09 14.12
C ILE A 84 13.46 23.60 14.24
N GLY A 85 13.45 22.89 13.11
CA GLY A 85 13.01 21.49 13.08
C GLY A 85 11.56 21.35 13.59
N PRO A 86 11.31 20.57 14.66
CA PRO A 86 9.97 20.43 15.24
C PRO A 86 9.55 21.60 16.16
N LEU A 87 10.47 22.54 16.47
CA LEU A 87 10.20 23.68 17.33
C LEU A 87 9.64 24.83 16.49
N SER A 88 8.43 25.29 16.82
CA SER A 88 7.85 26.53 16.29
C SER A 88 7.37 27.41 17.43
N GLY A 89 7.62 28.71 17.32
CA GLY A 89 7.23 29.67 18.34
C GLY A 89 7.41 31.11 17.90
N PHE A 90 6.77 32.00 18.65
CA PHE A 90 6.93 33.44 18.51
C PHE A 90 8.23 33.87 19.18
N THR A 91 8.88 34.88 18.62
CA THR A 91 10.11 35.40 19.21
C THR A 91 9.84 36.56 20.15
N ALA A 92 10.68 36.70 21.16
CA ALA A 92 10.66 37.83 22.07
C ALA A 92 12.03 38.02 22.72
N ILE A 93 12.17 39.13 23.43
CA ILE A 93 13.30 39.41 24.29
C ILE A 93 12.88 39.50 25.74
N ARG A 94 13.75 38.98 26.60
CA ARG A 94 13.70 39.14 28.04
C ARG A 94 14.93 39.92 28.51
N LEU A 95 14.67 40.80 29.46
CA LEU A 95 15.70 41.56 30.15
C LEU A 95 15.93 40.97 31.54
N ILE A 96 17.19 40.79 31.91
CA ILE A 96 17.59 40.35 33.24
C ILE A 96 18.38 41.49 33.87
N SER A 97 17.78 42.11 34.88
CA SER A 97 18.38 43.16 35.67
C SER A 97 18.98 42.58 36.95
N PRO A 98 20.20 42.99 37.35
CA PRO A 98 20.76 42.64 38.65
C PRO A 98 19.92 43.16 39.82
N SER A 99 19.19 44.28 39.65
CA SER A 99 18.44 44.94 40.72
C SER A 99 16.99 44.46 40.87
N SER A 100 16.32 44.11 39.76
CA SER A 100 14.92 43.65 39.76
C SER A 100 14.73 42.18 39.39
N GLY A 101 15.80 41.48 38.99
CA GLY A 101 15.76 40.08 38.57
C GLY A 101 15.31 39.92 37.11
N LEU A 102 14.69 38.77 36.80
CA LEU A 102 14.14 38.49 35.48
C LEU A 102 12.84 39.27 35.28
N LEU A 103 12.80 40.14 34.28
CA LEU A 103 11.56 40.82 33.88
C LEU A 103 10.63 39.82 33.19
N ASP A 104 9.42 39.65 33.74
CA ASP A 104 8.43 38.72 33.20
C ASP A 104 7.80 39.23 31.89
N GLN A 105 7.91 40.55 31.62
CA GLN A 105 7.46 41.14 30.38
C GLN A 105 8.35 40.72 29.20
N ARG A 106 7.69 40.19 28.16
CA ARG A 106 8.30 39.89 26.86
C ARG A 106 8.28 41.15 26.01
N LEU A 107 9.45 41.55 25.54
CA LEU A 107 9.69 42.78 24.80
C LEU A 107 10.10 42.45 23.36
N ASP A 108 9.93 43.41 22.48
CA ASP A 108 10.49 43.41 21.13
C ASP A 108 11.77 44.23 21.10
N ILE A 109 12.59 44.05 20.07
CA ILE A 109 13.81 44.84 19.84
C ILE A 109 13.82 45.38 18.43
N ILE A 110 14.28 46.61 18.31
CA ILE A 110 14.57 47.23 17.03
C ILE A 110 16.04 47.62 17.02
N GLY A 111 16.76 47.07 16.05
CA GLY A 111 18.12 47.48 15.69
C GLY A 111 18.06 48.59 14.66
N ILE A 112 18.59 49.76 14.98
CA ILE A 112 18.65 50.87 14.04
C ILE A 112 19.92 51.69 14.27
N ASP A 113 20.48 52.27 13.22
CA ASP A 113 21.59 53.22 13.36
C ASP A 113 21.14 54.46 14.16
N PRO A 114 21.74 54.75 15.32
CA PRO A 114 21.40 55.92 16.12
C PRO A 114 21.57 57.25 15.40
N VAL A 115 22.54 57.36 14.48
CA VAL A 115 22.81 58.61 13.74
C VAL A 115 21.65 58.85 12.78
N PHE A 116 21.31 57.86 11.96
CA PHE A 116 20.16 57.90 11.06
C PHE A 116 18.85 58.19 11.80
N LEU A 117 18.59 57.48 12.89
CA LEU A 117 17.36 57.67 13.67
C LEU A 117 17.24 59.11 14.21
N ASN A 118 18.36 59.73 14.58
CA ASN A 118 18.35 61.11 15.06
C ASN A 118 18.24 62.14 13.94
N ASP A 119 18.98 61.96 12.84
CA ASP A 119 19.04 62.96 11.76
C ASP A 119 17.73 63.05 10.98
N TYR A 120 17.07 61.90 10.75
CA TYR A 120 15.85 61.83 9.94
C TYR A 120 14.56 61.90 10.77
N PHE A 121 14.55 61.32 11.98
CA PHE A 121 13.34 61.26 12.82
C PHE A 121 13.43 62.10 14.10
N LYS A 122 14.54 62.81 14.35
CA LYS A 122 14.77 63.66 15.54
C LYS A 122 14.51 62.94 16.86
N PHE A 123 14.82 61.65 16.92
CA PHE A 123 14.42 60.79 18.03
C PHE A 123 15.01 61.21 19.40
N SER A 124 16.17 61.88 19.43
CA SER A 124 16.77 62.36 20.68
C SER A 124 15.86 63.28 21.50
N GLN A 125 14.91 63.98 20.87
CA GLN A 125 13.95 64.86 21.54
C GLN A 125 12.92 64.09 22.38
N ASN A 126 12.75 62.79 22.12
CA ASN A 126 11.76 61.94 22.79
C ASN A 126 12.32 61.24 24.04
N ILE A 127 13.58 61.51 24.40
CA ILE A 127 14.22 60.95 25.59
C ILE A 127 13.80 61.77 26.81
N VAL A 128 13.14 61.11 27.76
CA VAL A 128 12.63 61.74 28.99
C VAL A 128 13.69 61.75 30.10
N ARG A 129 14.52 60.70 30.18
CA ARG A 129 15.57 60.55 31.20
C ARG A 129 16.81 59.88 30.62
N GLY A 130 18.00 60.29 31.05
CA GLY A 130 19.27 59.71 30.59
C GLY A 130 19.81 60.34 29.31
N GLY A 131 20.66 59.60 28.58
CA GLY A 131 21.32 60.07 27.36
C GLY A 131 20.95 59.23 26.12
N TYR A 132 21.31 59.75 24.94
CA TYR A 132 21.11 59.07 23.66
C TYR A 132 22.25 58.08 23.34
N ILE A 133 21.92 56.99 22.64
CA ILE A 133 22.87 55.93 22.26
C ILE A 133 23.79 56.35 21.11
N SER A 134 24.98 55.77 21.07
CA SER A 134 25.94 55.93 19.98
C SER A 134 26.15 54.62 19.22
N GLY A 135 26.61 54.68 17.97
CA GLY A 135 26.60 53.54 17.05
C GLY A 135 27.35 52.29 17.52
N ASN A 136 28.46 52.44 18.25
CA ASN A 136 29.30 51.30 18.69
C ASN A 136 29.20 51.01 20.21
N GLU A 137 28.27 51.65 20.91
CA GLU A 137 28.14 51.52 22.35
C GLU A 137 27.11 50.46 22.70
N SER A 138 27.48 49.50 23.56
CA SER A 138 26.59 48.43 24.06
C SER A 138 25.58 48.98 25.06
N ALA A 139 24.68 49.82 24.55
CA ALA A 139 23.64 50.51 25.29
C ALA A 139 22.27 50.30 24.67
N ILE A 140 21.24 50.33 25.51
CA ILE A 140 19.83 50.21 25.12
C ILE A 140 19.05 51.48 25.51
N LEU A 141 18.09 51.85 24.66
CA LEU A 141 17.02 52.78 25.01
C LEU A 141 15.75 51.99 25.31
N VAL A 142 15.11 52.34 26.41
CA VAL A 142 14.00 51.57 26.98
C VAL A 142 12.77 52.49 27.13
N PRO A 143 11.53 51.99 26.98
CA PRO A 143 10.36 52.83 27.23
C PRO A 143 10.28 53.25 28.71
N SER A 144 9.81 54.47 28.95
CA SER A 144 9.65 55.04 30.30
C SER A 144 8.72 54.21 31.22
N SER A 145 7.85 53.38 30.65
CA SER A 145 7.01 52.41 31.37
C SER A 145 7.82 51.40 32.19
N LEU A 146 9.07 51.11 31.80
CA LEU A 146 9.95 50.17 32.49
C LEU A 146 10.86 50.85 33.54
N SER A 147 10.71 52.16 33.76
CA SER A 147 11.53 52.93 34.71
C SER A 147 11.40 52.48 36.17
N ASN A 148 10.32 51.78 36.54
CA ASN A 148 10.16 51.19 37.87
C ASN A 148 11.01 49.92 38.08
N TYR A 149 11.44 49.28 36.99
CA TYR A 149 12.16 48.01 37.03
C TYR A 149 13.64 48.15 36.67
N LEU A 150 14.02 49.19 35.95
CA LEU A 150 15.36 49.40 35.42
C LEU A 150 15.90 50.77 35.85
N ARG A 151 17.19 50.82 36.23
CA ARG A 151 17.87 52.07 36.60
C ARG A 151 18.77 52.58 35.48
N LEU A 152 19.01 53.89 35.46
CA LEU A 152 19.98 54.50 34.56
C LEU A 152 21.39 53.95 34.85
N SER A 153 22.16 53.73 33.79
CA SER A 153 23.53 53.18 33.82
C SER A 153 23.63 51.76 34.42
N GLU A 154 22.51 51.07 34.60
CA GLU A 154 22.49 49.67 35.00
C GLU A 154 22.88 48.76 33.84
N LYS A 155 23.68 47.73 34.12
CA LYS A 155 23.98 46.66 33.15
C LYS A 155 22.86 45.62 33.19
N VAL A 156 22.19 45.45 32.06
CA VAL A 156 21.07 44.53 31.87
C VAL A 156 21.47 43.49 30.83
N ARG A 157 21.23 42.23 31.13
CA ARG A 157 21.46 41.15 30.18
C ARG A 157 20.25 40.97 29.28
N VAL A 158 20.48 40.94 27.98
CA VAL A 158 19.42 40.79 26.96
C VAL A 158 19.43 39.35 26.48
N ARG A 159 18.29 38.65 26.64
CA ARG A 159 18.11 37.30 26.11
C ARG A 159 17.05 37.28 25.02
N PHE A 160 17.38 36.64 23.92
CA PHE A 160 16.42 36.24 22.90
C PHE A 160 15.74 34.94 23.34
N VAL A 161 14.43 34.84 23.11
CA VAL A 161 13.60 33.73 23.55
C VAL A 161 12.62 33.31 22.45
N ILE A 162 12.48 32.00 22.25
CA ILE A 162 11.41 31.41 21.42
C ILE A 162 10.31 30.90 22.36
N VAL A 163 9.11 31.43 22.19
CA VAL A 163 7.94 31.17 23.03
C VAL A 163 6.94 30.34 22.25
N SER A 164 6.55 29.20 22.80
CA SER A 164 5.53 28.33 22.20
C SER A 164 4.33 28.20 23.14
N ASN A 165 3.15 27.99 22.55
CA ASN A 165 1.93 27.75 23.31
C ASN A 165 1.81 26.25 23.58
N ILE A 166 2.00 25.85 24.84
CA ILE A 166 1.93 24.46 25.29
C ILE A 166 0.86 24.38 26.38
N ALA A 167 -0.19 23.59 26.13
CA ALA A 167 -1.30 23.39 27.08
C ALA A 167 -1.91 24.72 27.59
N ASN A 168 -2.12 25.69 26.69
CA ASN A 168 -2.62 27.05 26.95
C ASN A 168 -1.70 27.96 27.79
N ASN A 169 -0.45 27.57 28.02
CA ASN A 169 0.56 28.40 28.66
C ASN A 169 1.66 28.79 27.67
N LEU A 170 2.06 30.06 27.70
CA LEU A 170 3.21 30.57 26.94
C LEU A 170 4.50 30.20 27.65
N VAL A 171 5.19 29.19 27.13
CA VAL A 171 6.43 28.66 27.71
C VAL A 171 7.60 29.04 26.81
N ASP A 172 8.70 29.45 27.45
CA ASP A 172 9.96 29.73 26.79
C ASP A 172 10.65 28.40 26.47
N VAL A 173 10.72 28.07 25.18
CA VAL A 173 11.20 26.77 24.72
C VAL A 173 12.68 26.78 24.39
N ALA A 174 13.20 27.92 23.92
CA ALA A 174 14.62 28.12 23.65
C ALA A 174 15.06 29.54 24.02
N GLU A 175 16.29 29.69 24.50
CA GLU A 175 16.89 30.98 24.87
C GLU A 175 18.30 31.14 24.28
N TYR A 176 18.66 32.36 23.87
CA TYR A 176 20.01 32.76 23.45
C TYR A 176 20.43 34.04 24.18
N ASP A 177 21.68 34.10 24.63
CA ASP A 177 22.22 35.27 25.34
C ASP A 177 22.83 36.25 24.32
N LEU A 178 22.22 37.43 24.16
CA LEU A 178 22.72 38.49 23.26
C LEU A 178 23.84 39.31 23.93
N GLY A 179 24.02 39.19 25.24
CA GLY A 179 25.06 39.87 26.01
C GLY A 179 24.52 40.93 26.97
N ASP A 180 25.45 41.64 27.60
CA ASP A 180 25.16 42.66 28.60
C ASP A 180 25.14 44.07 27.95
N PHE A 181 24.06 44.81 28.15
CA PHE A 181 23.86 46.16 27.63
C PHE A 181 23.60 47.15 28.76
N ILE A 182 24.01 48.41 28.58
CA ILE A 182 23.82 49.47 29.57
C ILE A 182 22.51 50.22 29.27
N VAL A 183 21.64 50.40 30.26
CA VAL A 183 20.44 51.25 30.14
C VAL A 183 20.87 52.71 30.11
N LYS A 184 20.87 53.33 28.93
CA LYS A 184 21.40 54.68 28.75
C LYS A 184 20.34 55.77 28.85
N GLY A 185 19.12 55.48 28.40
CA GLY A 185 18.04 56.44 28.41
C GLY A 185 16.66 55.80 28.33
N PHE A 186 15.67 56.55 28.81
CA PHE A 186 14.26 56.22 28.76
C PHE A 186 13.54 57.15 27.80
N PHE A 187 12.84 56.60 26.80
CA PHE A 187 12.05 57.39 25.85
C PHE A 187 10.57 57.39 26.22
N ASN A 188 9.83 58.42 25.77
CA ASN A 188 8.39 58.49 25.94
C ASN A 188 7.69 57.63 24.87
N PRO A 189 7.03 56.52 25.22
CA PRO A 189 6.39 55.65 24.24
C PRO A 189 5.24 56.34 23.47
N ASP A 190 4.53 57.28 24.09
CA ASP A 190 3.45 58.03 23.41
C ASP A 190 4.00 58.89 22.27
N SER A 191 5.02 59.72 22.57
CA SER A 191 5.66 60.58 21.56
C SER A 191 6.36 59.77 20.47
N VAL A 192 6.89 58.59 20.79
CA VAL A 192 7.51 57.69 19.80
C VAL A 192 6.46 57.03 18.90
N GLY A 193 5.27 56.71 19.42
CA GLY A 193 4.17 56.17 18.62
C GLY A 193 3.65 57.15 17.55
N GLU A 194 3.90 58.45 17.73
CA GLU A 194 3.55 59.48 16.74
C GLU A 194 4.58 59.60 15.59
N ILE A 195 5.76 58.97 15.71
CA ILE A 195 6.77 58.97 14.66
C ILE A 195 6.31 58.09 13.51
N LYS A 196 6.09 58.71 12.35
CA LYS A 196 5.60 58.05 11.15
C LYS A 196 6.69 57.87 10.09
N LEU A 197 6.59 56.76 9.38
CA LEU A 197 7.28 56.46 8.15
C LEU A 197 6.76 57.32 6.99
N PRO A 198 7.46 57.36 5.85
CA PRO A 198 7.03 58.11 4.67
C PRO A 198 5.63 57.76 4.15
N ASP A 199 5.13 56.55 4.41
CA ASP A 199 3.79 56.08 4.02
C ASP A 199 2.70 56.38 5.08
N SER A 200 3.04 57.15 6.12
CA SER A 200 2.23 57.48 7.31
C SER A 200 1.98 56.36 8.32
N SER A 201 2.56 55.17 8.13
CA SER A 201 2.55 54.10 9.14
C SER A 201 3.51 54.41 10.30
N PRO A 202 3.28 53.91 11.53
CA PRO A 202 4.19 54.16 12.64
C PRO A 202 5.52 53.42 12.44
N LEU A 203 6.65 54.07 12.77
CA LEU A 203 7.97 53.43 12.72
C LEU A 203 8.09 52.25 13.70
N ILE A 204 7.44 52.37 14.86
CA ILE A 204 7.38 51.35 15.91
C ILE A 204 5.91 51.07 16.25
N GLU A 205 5.45 49.86 16.00
CA GLU A 205 4.04 49.47 16.21
C GLU A 205 3.64 49.44 17.69
N TYR A 206 4.54 48.97 18.56
CA TYR A 206 4.28 48.80 19.99
C TYR A 206 5.36 49.45 20.87
N PRO A 207 5.48 50.79 20.90
CA PRO A 207 6.58 51.49 21.55
C PRO A 207 6.71 51.18 23.06
N TYR A 208 5.61 50.83 23.71
CA TYR A 208 5.58 50.40 25.11
C TYR A 208 6.28 49.06 25.39
N LYS A 209 6.46 48.23 24.37
CA LYS A 209 7.05 46.89 24.46
C LYS A 209 8.35 46.77 23.67
N THR A 210 8.85 47.83 23.06
CA THR A 210 10.02 47.76 22.16
C THR A 210 11.24 48.41 22.80
N ILE A 211 12.38 47.74 22.72
CA ILE A 211 13.69 48.28 23.12
C ILE A 211 14.45 48.67 21.85
N ILE A 212 15.21 49.75 21.90
CA ILE A 212 16.01 50.22 20.77
C ILE A 212 17.49 49.99 21.07
N VAL A 213 18.19 49.38 20.11
CA VAL A 213 19.62 49.07 20.16
C VAL A 213 20.27 49.49 18.84
N SER A 214 21.57 49.77 18.87
CA SER A 214 22.33 49.98 17.64
C SER A 214 22.28 48.72 16.77
N GLU A 215 21.94 48.89 15.49
CA GLU A 215 21.91 47.80 14.49
C GLU A 215 23.23 47.02 14.43
N ALA A 216 24.36 47.71 14.59
CA ALA A 216 25.71 47.13 14.50
C ALA A 216 26.01 46.07 15.56
N LEU A 217 25.25 46.04 16.66
CA LEU A 217 25.44 45.12 17.78
C LEU A 217 24.56 43.87 17.67
N LEU A 218 23.62 43.82 16.73
CA LEU A 218 22.71 42.69 16.58
C LEU A 218 23.24 41.72 15.52
N PRO A 219 23.40 40.42 15.87
CA PRO A 219 23.83 39.41 14.91
C PRO A 219 22.70 39.12 13.92
N ASP A 220 23.01 38.98 12.62
CA ASP A 220 22.00 38.58 11.62
C ASP A 220 21.53 37.14 11.87
N SER A 221 22.48 36.24 12.12
CA SER A 221 22.25 34.82 12.36
C SER A 221 23.04 34.32 13.57
N ILE A 222 22.51 33.29 14.23
CA ILE A 222 23.16 32.62 15.36
C ILE A 222 23.44 31.16 15.05
N ASP A 223 24.49 30.61 15.64
CA ASP A 223 24.68 29.16 15.66
C ASP A 223 23.65 28.52 16.61
N ALA A 224 22.79 27.66 16.05
CA ALA A 224 21.74 26.98 16.79
C ALA A 224 22.27 26.15 17.97
N ARG A 225 23.54 25.74 17.95
CA ARG A 225 24.18 25.02 19.07
C ARG A 225 24.29 25.85 20.35
N LYS A 226 24.31 27.18 20.22
CA LYS A 226 24.38 28.11 21.35
C LYS A 226 23.01 28.37 21.98
N LEU A 227 21.92 27.85 21.40
CA LEU A 227 20.58 27.91 21.99
C LEU A 227 20.47 26.96 23.17
N ARG A 228 19.97 27.49 24.30
CA ARG A 228 19.59 26.68 25.46
C ARG A 228 18.13 26.27 25.31
N ILE A 229 17.86 24.99 25.12
CA ILE A 229 16.51 24.44 24.97
C ILE A 229 16.00 23.98 26.34
N THR A 230 14.85 24.51 26.78
CA THR A 230 14.34 24.33 28.15
C THR A 230 13.44 23.09 28.30
N LEU A 231 12.91 22.53 27.20
CA LEU A 231 12.01 21.35 27.26
C LEU A 231 12.78 20.02 27.27
N PRO A 232 12.65 19.17 28.32
CA PRO A 232 13.44 17.94 28.45
C PRO A 232 13.00 16.79 27.52
N ARG A 233 11.78 16.80 26.96
CA ARG A 233 11.38 15.83 25.91
C ARG A 233 11.96 16.14 24.53
N LEU A 234 12.50 17.33 24.37
CA LEU A 234 13.14 17.84 23.15
C LEU A 234 14.62 18.17 23.43
N SER A 235 15.24 17.51 24.41
CA SER A 235 16.70 17.39 24.47
C SER A 235 17.18 16.43 23.36
N LEU A 236 16.76 16.68 22.11
CA LEU A 236 17.61 16.39 20.98
C LEU A 236 18.79 17.32 21.20
N GLY A 237 19.87 16.78 21.77
CA GLY A 237 21.17 17.34 21.50
C GLY A 237 21.24 17.49 19.99
N ILE A 238 21.23 18.72 19.51
CA ILE A 238 21.61 19.03 18.14
C ILE A 238 23.11 18.76 18.11
N SER A 239 23.49 17.48 18.19
CA SER A 239 24.84 16.99 17.91
C SER A 239 24.96 16.87 16.39
N GLN A 240 24.61 17.94 15.69
CA GLN A 240 25.02 18.06 14.31
C GLN A 240 26.47 18.51 14.35
N THR A 241 27.36 17.69 13.79
CA THR A 241 28.80 17.96 13.70
C THR A 241 29.11 19.21 12.88
N GLU A 242 28.15 19.71 12.10
CA GLU A 242 28.25 20.95 11.32
C GLU A 242 27.43 22.11 11.94
N PRO A 243 27.93 23.37 11.89
CA PRO A 243 27.23 24.52 12.45
C PRO A 243 25.98 24.83 11.62
N TYR A 244 24.82 24.89 12.28
CA TYR A 244 23.54 25.27 11.67
C TYR A 244 23.18 26.68 12.11
N TYR A 245 23.15 27.62 11.17
CA TYR A 245 22.83 29.02 11.45
C TYR A 245 21.33 29.27 11.33
N VAL A 246 20.76 29.97 12.31
CA VAL A 246 19.36 30.41 12.34
C VAL A 246 19.32 31.91 12.30
N ASP A 247 18.59 32.48 11.35
CA ASP A 247 18.37 33.91 11.23
C ASP A 247 17.35 34.35 12.32
N ILE A 248 17.78 35.23 13.23
CA ILE A 248 16.92 35.75 14.31
C ILE A 248 16.32 37.09 13.91
N PHE A 249 17.10 37.89 13.20
CA PHE A 249 16.76 39.25 12.85
C PHE A 249 16.51 39.34 11.35
N LYS A 250 15.37 39.91 10.99
CA LYS A 250 15.07 40.31 9.61
C LYS A 250 15.28 41.81 9.46
N VAL A 251 15.67 42.23 8.26
CA VAL A 251 15.61 43.65 7.89
C VAL A 251 14.14 43.99 7.61
N LYS A 252 13.50 44.69 8.55
CA LYS A 252 12.10 45.12 8.46
C LYS A 252 11.95 46.25 7.45
N TYR A 253 12.86 47.23 7.52
CA TYR A 253 12.92 48.37 6.60
C TYR A 253 14.36 48.57 6.11
N ALA A 254 14.54 48.77 4.81
CA ALA A 254 15.79 49.23 4.23
C ALA A 254 15.57 50.61 3.59
N PHE A 255 16.18 51.63 4.16
CA PHE A 255 16.15 53.00 3.66
C PHE A 255 17.32 53.21 2.70
N ILE A 256 17.02 53.69 1.51
CA ILE A 256 17.96 53.97 0.44
C ILE A 256 17.85 55.45 0.12
N ILE A 257 18.96 56.16 0.30
CA ILE A 257 19.05 57.59 -0.01
C ILE A 257 19.76 57.72 -1.35
N PRO A 258 19.07 58.21 -2.40
CA PRO A 258 19.67 58.42 -3.71
C PRO A 258 20.72 59.53 -3.67
N ASP A 259 21.71 59.46 -4.55
CA ASP A 259 22.67 60.54 -4.73
C ASP A 259 22.00 61.76 -5.38
N GLN A 260 22.00 62.87 -4.65
CA GLN A 260 21.40 64.13 -5.08
C GLN A 260 22.08 64.71 -6.34
N LYS A 261 23.31 64.29 -6.65
CA LYS A 261 24.07 64.78 -7.82
C LYS A 261 23.58 64.23 -9.15
N LEU A 262 22.89 63.09 -9.13
CA LEU A 262 22.53 62.33 -10.34
C LEU A 262 21.12 62.64 -10.88
N HIS A 263 20.33 63.52 -10.24
CA HIS A 263 18.97 63.91 -10.66
C HIS A 263 18.10 62.72 -11.11
N ILE A 264 17.94 61.72 -10.25
CA ILE A 264 17.22 60.47 -10.54
C ILE A 264 15.72 60.62 -10.27
N ASP A 265 14.89 60.01 -11.12
CA ASP A 265 13.47 59.81 -10.79
C ASP A 265 13.32 58.68 -9.76
N VAL A 266 13.07 59.08 -8.52
CA VAL A 266 12.91 58.20 -7.36
C VAL A 266 11.75 57.21 -7.55
N TYR A 267 10.70 57.60 -8.28
CA TYR A 267 9.52 56.76 -8.47
C TYR A 267 9.74 55.63 -9.47
N GLU A 268 10.48 55.91 -10.55
CA GLU A 268 10.83 54.89 -11.55
C GLU A 268 11.77 53.85 -10.93
N LYS A 269 12.80 54.30 -10.19
CA LYS A 269 13.72 53.39 -9.50
C LYS A 269 13.06 52.56 -8.40
N ALA A 270 12.04 53.10 -7.74
CA ALA A 270 11.26 52.32 -6.79
C ALA A 270 10.42 51.21 -7.45
N LYS A 271 9.89 51.43 -8.66
CA LYS A 271 9.22 50.38 -9.44
C LYS A 271 10.20 49.32 -9.91
N GLU A 272 11.36 49.73 -10.42
CA GLU A 272 12.43 48.79 -10.80
C GLU A 272 12.86 47.92 -9.61
N LEU A 273 12.99 48.51 -8.41
CA LEU A 273 13.28 47.76 -7.20
C LEU A 273 12.14 46.83 -6.78
N LEU A 274 10.87 47.20 -6.98
CA LEU A 274 9.75 46.28 -6.75
C LEU A 274 9.83 45.09 -7.71
N ASP A 275 10.04 45.33 -9.00
CA ASP A 275 10.12 44.27 -10.01
C ASP A 275 11.28 43.30 -9.76
N ILE A 276 12.40 43.79 -9.21
CA ILE A 276 13.59 42.98 -8.90
C ILE A 276 13.44 42.24 -7.56
N THR A 277 12.91 42.90 -6.53
CA THR A 277 12.93 42.38 -5.15
C THR A 277 11.61 41.76 -4.70
N GLY A 278 10.49 42.07 -5.36
CA GLY A 278 9.13 41.71 -4.94
C GLY A 278 8.71 42.30 -3.58
N CYS A 279 9.55 43.12 -2.94
CA CYS A 279 9.28 43.71 -1.63
C CYS A 279 8.41 44.96 -1.78
N ARG A 280 7.55 45.24 -0.80
CA ARG A 280 6.74 46.47 -0.79
C ARG A 280 7.67 47.69 -0.76
N VAL A 281 7.48 48.65 -1.67
CA VAL A 281 8.40 49.79 -1.82
C VAL A 281 7.66 51.11 -1.58
N PHE A 282 8.29 51.98 -0.79
CA PHE A 282 7.87 53.37 -0.60
C PHE A 282 8.87 54.29 -1.29
N ALA A 283 8.39 55.16 -2.16
CA ALA A 283 9.19 56.23 -2.77
C ALA A 283 8.68 57.56 -2.25
N TYR A 284 9.59 58.39 -1.73
CA TYR A 284 9.27 59.76 -1.33
C TYR A 284 10.13 60.73 -2.13
N SER A 285 9.46 61.71 -2.77
CA SER A 285 10.12 62.87 -3.39
C SER A 285 9.14 64.04 -3.47
N ASN A 286 9.62 65.26 -3.24
CA ASN A 286 8.86 66.51 -3.38
C ASN A 286 7.52 66.56 -2.60
N GLY A 287 7.47 66.08 -1.35
CA GLY A 287 6.25 66.18 -0.51
C GLY A 287 5.24 65.05 -0.70
N VAL A 288 5.50 64.12 -1.62
CA VAL A 288 4.58 63.03 -1.97
C VAL A 288 5.26 61.68 -1.74
N CYS A 289 4.57 60.77 -1.06
CA CYS A 289 4.98 59.38 -0.96
C CYS A 289 4.07 58.49 -1.81
N LYS A 290 4.69 57.71 -2.70
CA LYS A 290 4.04 56.64 -3.47
C LYS A 290 4.44 55.29 -2.92
N THR A 291 3.45 54.49 -2.56
CA THR A 291 3.63 53.10 -2.15
C THR A 291 3.28 52.19 -3.31
N TYR A 292 4.15 51.23 -3.61
CA TYR A 292 3.94 50.18 -4.61
C TYR A 292 3.91 48.80 -3.95
N GLU A 293 2.91 48.00 -4.30
CA GLU A 293 2.69 46.65 -3.77
C GLU A 293 2.09 45.74 -4.85
N GLU A 294 2.61 44.51 -4.97
CA GLU A 294 2.04 43.48 -5.83
C GLU A 294 0.87 42.79 -5.12
N LEU A 295 -0.31 42.81 -5.75
CA LEU A 295 -1.49 42.10 -5.26
C LEU A 295 -1.89 40.98 -6.22
N TYR A 296 -1.97 39.77 -5.69
CA TYR A 296 -2.50 38.60 -6.40
C TYR A 296 -3.97 38.40 -6.03
N ILE A 297 -4.88 38.69 -6.98
CA ILE A 297 -6.32 38.56 -6.76
C ILE A 297 -6.85 37.35 -7.54
N LEU A 298 -7.45 36.42 -6.82
CA LEU A 298 -8.23 35.31 -7.36
C LEU A 298 -9.70 35.74 -7.45
N ASN A 299 -10.19 35.95 -8.67
CA ASN A 299 -11.58 36.27 -8.92
C ASN A 299 -12.32 35.03 -9.41
N ILE A 300 -13.26 34.54 -8.61
CA ILE A 300 -14.12 33.40 -8.94
C ILE A 300 -15.52 33.94 -9.21
N VAL A 301 -15.98 33.83 -10.45
CA VAL A 301 -17.31 34.27 -10.90
C VAL A 301 -18.18 33.06 -11.22
N GLY A 302 -19.45 33.11 -10.83
CA GLY A 302 -20.45 32.11 -11.21
C GLY A 302 -20.47 30.82 -10.37
N PHE A 303 -19.81 30.81 -9.19
CA PHE A 303 -19.79 29.63 -8.31
C PHE A 303 -21.19 29.18 -7.85
N SER A 304 -22.05 30.13 -7.49
CA SER A 304 -23.44 29.84 -7.07
C SER A 304 -24.28 29.22 -8.19
N SER A 305 -24.02 29.60 -9.44
CA SER A 305 -24.79 29.18 -10.61
C SER A 305 -24.46 27.75 -11.08
N ILE A 306 -23.35 27.15 -10.63
CA ILE A 306 -22.95 25.79 -11.02
C ILE A 306 -23.73 24.70 -10.27
N ILE A 307 -24.18 24.99 -9.05
CA ILE A 307 -24.75 23.98 -8.15
C ILE A 307 -25.99 23.29 -8.77
N PRO A 308 -27.00 24.03 -9.30
CA PRO A 308 -28.18 23.39 -9.87
C PRO A 308 -27.88 22.47 -11.08
N PRO A 309 -27.07 22.89 -12.08
CA PRO A 309 -26.65 22.01 -13.17
C PRO A 309 -25.97 20.72 -12.71
N ILE A 310 -25.07 20.79 -11.72
CA ILE A 310 -24.40 19.59 -11.19
C ILE A 310 -25.41 18.61 -10.59
N LEU A 311 -26.40 19.09 -9.82
CA LEU A 311 -27.42 18.24 -9.23
C LEU A 311 -28.31 17.58 -10.29
N ILE A 312 -28.68 18.33 -11.33
CA ILE A 312 -29.45 17.81 -12.47
C ILE A 312 -28.67 16.72 -13.20
N VAL A 313 -27.40 16.97 -13.53
CA VAL A 313 -26.50 15.98 -14.16
C VAL A 313 -26.40 14.72 -13.32
N THR A 314 -26.07 14.87 -12.03
CA THR A 314 -25.86 13.73 -11.14
C THR A 314 -27.11 12.85 -11.09
N SER A 315 -28.28 13.49 -11.02
CA SER A 315 -29.57 12.79 -11.03
C SER A 315 -29.82 12.04 -12.34
N ILE A 316 -29.55 12.68 -13.49
CA ILE A 316 -29.70 12.05 -14.81
C ILE A 316 -28.76 10.85 -14.95
N ILE A 317 -27.51 10.96 -14.49
CA ILE A 317 -26.53 9.86 -14.55
C ILE A 317 -26.98 8.69 -13.68
N VAL A 318 -27.47 8.96 -12.46
CA VAL A 318 -28.01 7.93 -11.57
C VAL A 318 -29.18 7.20 -12.24
N LEU A 319 -30.13 7.93 -12.84
CA LEU A 319 -31.29 7.35 -13.50
C LEU A 319 -30.90 6.50 -14.72
N MET A 320 -30.00 7.02 -15.56
CA MET A 320 -29.56 6.28 -16.74
C MET A 320 -28.77 5.03 -16.37
N MET A 321 -27.80 5.13 -15.44
CA MET A 321 -26.99 3.98 -15.06
C MET A 321 -27.86 2.89 -14.43
N ASN A 322 -28.84 3.26 -13.58
CA ASN A 322 -29.84 2.31 -13.09
C ASN A 322 -30.57 1.63 -14.26
N SER A 323 -31.07 2.40 -15.24
CA SER A 323 -31.75 1.84 -16.41
C SER A 323 -30.87 0.84 -17.18
N ILE A 324 -29.58 1.14 -17.41
CA ILE A 324 -28.65 0.25 -18.11
C ILE A 324 -28.45 -1.06 -17.34
N ILE A 325 -28.27 -0.97 -16.02
CA ILE A 325 -28.10 -2.14 -15.15
C ILE A 325 -29.35 -3.02 -15.16
N TYR A 326 -30.54 -2.43 -15.15
CA TYR A 326 -31.79 -3.18 -15.24
C TYR A 326 -31.93 -3.92 -16.57
N GLU A 327 -31.59 -3.27 -17.68
CA GLU A 327 -31.64 -3.86 -19.02
C GLU A 327 -30.64 -5.01 -19.18
N ARG A 328 -29.41 -4.85 -18.68
CA ARG A 328 -28.34 -5.86 -18.74
C ARG A 328 -28.37 -6.88 -17.59
N ARG A 329 -29.45 -6.95 -16.80
CA ARG A 329 -29.52 -7.87 -15.65
C ARG A 329 -29.24 -9.33 -16.03
N ARG A 330 -29.75 -9.77 -17.19
CA ARG A 330 -29.56 -11.14 -17.67
C ARG A 330 -28.09 -11.43 -17.99
N GLU A 331 -27.36 -10.47 -18.54
CA GLU A 331 -25.92 -10.57 -18.83
C GLU A 331 -25.08 -10.55 -17.55
N ILE A 332 -25.47 -9.71 -16.57
CA ILE A 332 -24.82 -9.69 -15.25
C ILE A 332 -24.98 -11.05 -14.57
N TRP A 333 -26.15 -11.69 -14.70
CA TRP A 333 -26.39 -13.04 -14.19
C TRP A 333 -25.58 -14.10 -14.94
N THR A 334 -25.48 -14.04 -16.26
CA THR A 334 -24.64 -15.01 -16.98
C THR A 334 -23.17 -14.87 -16.60
N LEU A 335 -22.66 -13.64 -16.46
CA LEU A 335 -21.31 -13.37 -15.94
C LEU A 335 -21.13 -13.92 -14.51
N ALA A 336 -22.10 -13.72 -13.63
CA ALA A 336 -22.06 -14.25 -12.27
C ALA A 336 -22.07 -15.79 -12.25
N VAL A 337 -22.86 -16.44 -13.12
CA VAL A 337 -22.93 -17.90 -13.24
C VAL A 337 -21.61 -18.49 -13.76
N VAL A 338 -20.93 -17.79 -14.67
CA VAL A 338 -19.60 -18.17 -15.17
C VAL A 338 -18.49 -17.92 -14.11
N GLY A 339 -18.81 -17.27 -12.99
CA GLY A 339 -17.87 -17.02 -11.90
C GLY A 339 -17.23 -15.63 -11.92
N GLY A 340 -17.85 -14.67 -12.59
CA GLY A 340 -17.43 -13.26 -12.60
C GLY A 340 -17.40 -12.69 -11.18
N ASN A 341 -16.25 -12.12 -10.79
CA ASN A 341 -16.10 -11.49 -9.49
C ASN A 341 -17.01 -10.24 -9.42
N PRO A 342 -17.87 -10.10 -8.38
CA PRO A 342 -18.72 -8.93 -8.19
C PRO A 342 -17.97 -7.60 -8.32
N ARG A 343 -16.74 -7.51 -7.82
CA ARG A 343 -15.89 -6.31 -7.93
C ARG A 343 -15.45 -6.01 -9.36
N SER A 344 -15.21 -7.05 -10.16
CA SER A 344 -14.84 -6.87 -11.56
C SER A 344 -16.00 -6.28 -12.36
N ILE A 345 -17.23 -6.70 -12.04
CA ILE A 345 -18.44 -6.22 -12.69
C ILE A 345 -18.73 -4.77 -12.30
N THR A 346 -18.58 -4.40 -11.02
CA THR A 346 -18.71 -2.99 -10.61
C THR A 346 -17.67 -2.09 -11.28
N ASN A 347 -16.43 -2.56 -11.38
CA ASN A 347 -15.36 -1.79 -12.01
C ASN A 347 -15.62 -1.61 -13.52
N MET A 348 -16.18 -2.62 -14.19
CA MET A 348 -16.56 -2.52 -15.60
C MET A 348 -17.59 -1.40 -15.83
N PHE A 349 -18.65 -1.34 -15.02
CA PHE A 349 -19.66 -0.28 -15.14
C PHE A 349 -19.15 1.11 -14.73
N LEU A 350 -18.28 1.20 -13.72
CA LEU A 350 -17.62 2.45 -13.35
C LEU A 350 -16.70 2.97 -14.47
N ILE A 351 -15.98 2.09 -15.15
CA ILE A 351 -15.15 2.44 -16.31
C ILE A 351 -16.03 2.90 -17.48
N GLU A 352 -17.17 2.25 -17.73
CA GLU A 352 -18.14 2.70 -18.74
C GLU A 352 -18.63 4.12 -18.44
N ALA A 353 -18.99 4.40 -17.18
CA ALA A 353 -19.38 5.75 -16.74
C ALA A 353 -18.26 6.77 -16.90
N PHE A 354 -17.02 6.39 -16.58
CA PHE A 354 -15.84 7.23 -16.72
C PHE A 354 -15.57 7.61 -18.19
N ILE A 355 -15.65 6.64 -19.10
CA ILE A 355 -15.47 6.86 -20.54
C ILE A 355 -16.57 7.79 -21.08
N ILE A 356 -17.82 7.56 -20.68
CA ILE A 356 -18.94 8.45 -21.05
C ILE A 356 -18.69 9.87 -20.53
N GLY A 357 -18.18 10.00 -19.30
CA GLY A 357 -17.83 11.29 -18.71
C GLY A 357 -16.76 12.05 -19.49
N LEU A 358 -15.66 11.35 -19.82
CA LEU A 358 -14.54 11.90 -20.60
C LEU A 358 -15.00 12.36 -21.99
N LEU A 359 -15.74 11.50 -22.72
CA LEU A 359 -16.25 11.82 -24.05
C LEU A 359 -17.20 13.03 -24.04
N SER A 360 -18.10 13.08 -23.06
CA SER A 360 -19.04 14.19 -22.93
C SER A 360 -18.34 15.49 -22.60
N THR A 361 -17.27 15.45 -21.81
CA THR A 361 -16.46 16.63 -21.48
C THR A 361 -15.74 17.16 -22.71
N ALA A 362 -15.13 16.27 -23.50
CA ALA A 362 -14.50 16.65 -24.77
C ALA A 362 -15.51 17.26 -25.75
N ILE A 363 -16.67 16.61 -25.92
CA ILE A 363 -17.73 17.10 -26.83
C ILE A 363 -18.33 18.41 -26.33
N GLY A 364 -18.58 18.54 -25.03
CA GLY A 364 -19.15 19.76 -24.44
C GLY A 364 -18.22 20.95 -24.56
N TYR A 365 -16.92 20.73 -24.37
CA TYR A 365 -15.90 21.74 -24.61
C TYR A 365 -15.83 22.16 -26.09
N LEU A 366 -15.83 21.20 -27.02
CA LEU A 366 -15.86 21.49 -28.46
C LEU A 366 -17.15 22.24 -28.87
N PHE A 367 -18.29 21.88 -28.27
CA PHE A 367 -19.56 22.55 -28.53
C PHE A 367 -19.55 24.00 -28.04
N TYR A 368 -19.07 24.24 -26.81
CA TYR A 368 -18.93 25.59 -26.26
C TYR A 368 -17.97 26.45 -27.08
N THR A 369 -16.77 25.93 -27.38
CA THR A 369 -15.76 26.66 -28.16
C THR A 369 -16.22 26.94 -29.59
N GLY A 370 -16.88 25.97 -30.23
CA GLY A 370 -17.50 26.15 -31.54
C GLY A 370 -18.60 27.21 -31.53
N PHE A 371 -19.46 27.21 -30.50
CA PHE A 371 -20.50 28.22 -30.31
C PHE A 371 -19.89 29.61 -30.04
N TYR A 372 -18.89 29.70 -29.18
CA TYR A 372 -18.18 30.95 -28.87
C TYR A 372 -17.49 31.53 -30.12
N LEU A 373 -16.80 30.71 -30.92
CA LEU A 373 -16.13 31.17 -32.15
C LEU A 373 -17.14 31.60 -33.22
N SER A 374 -18.20 30.81 -33.41
CA SER A 374 -19.25 31.10 -34.39
C SER A 374 -20.12 32.30 -34.01
N SER A 375 -20.17 32.68 -32.74
CA SER A 375 -20.87 33.88 -32.28
C SER A 375 -20.43 35.16 -33.02
N ASN A 376 -19.18 35.24 -33.47
CA ASN A 376 -18.68 36.38 -34.25
C ASN A 376 -19.38 36.54 -35.61
N ILE A 377 -19.85 35.43 -36.19
CA ILE A 377 -20.53 35.39 -37.49
C ILE A 377 -22.05 35.44 -37.29
N ILE A 378 -22.54 34.76 -36.25
CA ILE A 378 -23.96 34.63 -35.96
C ILE A 378 -24.53 35.93 -35.38
N ALA A 379 -23.81 36.63 -34.51
CA ALA A 379 -24.29 37.86 -33.88
C ALA A 379 -24.69 38.96 -34.87
N PRO A 380 -23.87 39.33 -35.90
CA PRO A 380 -24.29 40.32 -36.90
C PRO A 380 -25.41 39.81 -37.81
N LEU A 381 -25.53 38.49 -38.03
CA LEU A 381 -26.62 37.92 -38.82
C LEU A 381 -27.97 37.98 -38.06
N ILE A 382 -27.95 37.80 -36.74
CA ILE A 382 -29.16 37.84 -35.90
C ILE A 382 -29.58 39.28 -35.60
N SER A 383 -28.66 40.24 -35.49
CA SER A 383 -28.99 41.65 -35.24
C SER A 383 -29.92 42.23 -36.31
N ASP A 384 -29.78 41.78 -37.55
CA ASP A 384 -30.55 42.28 -38.68
C ASP A 384 -31.99 41.75 -38.71
N TRP A 385 -32.23 40.57 -38.11
CA TRP A 385 -33.53 39.87 -38.18
C TRP A 385 -34.30 39.93 -36.87
N TYR A 386 -33.62 39.90 -35.72
CA TYR A 386 -34.24 39.83 -34.38
C TYR A 386 -33.41 40.59 -33.32
N PRO A 387 -33.60 41.92 -33.18
CA PRO A 387 -32.80 42.76 -32.29
C PRO A 387 -32.95 42.42 -30.80
N GLU A 388 -34.07 41.87 -30.35
CA GLU A 388 -34.26 41.40 -28.96
C GLU A 388 -33.45 40.12 -28.63
N LEU A 389 -33.19 39.26 -29.61
CA LEU A 389 -32.33 38.10 -29.41
C LEU A 389 -30.86 38.53 -29.37
N PHE A 390 -30.49 39.52 -30.17
CA PHE A 390 -29.12 40.05 -30.20
C PHE A 390 -28.64 40.57 -28.84
N SER A 391 -29.49 41.26 -28.06
CA SER A 391 -29.12 41.73 -26.72
C SER A 391 -28.79 40.58 -25.77
N ILE A 392 -29.55 39.49 -25.79
CA ILE A 392 -29.29 38.28 -25.00
C ILE A 392 -27.97 37.63 -25.43
N PHE A 393 -27.72 37.50 -26.74
CA PHE A 393 -26.46 36.95 -27.26
C PHE A 393 -25.25 37.83 -26.91
N ALA A 394 -25.40 39.16 -26.96
CA ALA A 394 -24.36 40.12 -26.61
C ALA A 394 -24.04 40.08 -25.10
N GLU A 395 -25.05 40.02 -24.23
CA GLU A 395 -24.87 39.85 -22.78
C GLU A 395 -24.17 38.52 -22.46
N MET A 396 -24.57 37.42 -23.11
CA MET A 396 -23.95 36.10 -22.93
C MET A 396 -22.47 36.10 -23.36
N ARG A 397 -22.11 36.86 -24.40
CA ARG A 397 -20.73 37.05 -24.85
C ARG A 397 -19.88 37.86 -23.87
N MET A 398 -20.46 38.86 -23.20
CA MET A 398 -19.75 39.67 -22.21
C MET A 398 -19.37 38.87 -20.95
N VAL A 399 -20.16 37.85 -20.61
CA VAL A 399 -19.92 36.93 -19.48
C VAL A 399 -18.99 35.77 -19.88
N SER A 400 -19.05 35.31 -21.14
CA SER A 400 -18.25 34.18 -21.62
C SER A 400 -16.83 34.60 -22.01
N GLY A 401 -15.86 34.22 -21.19
CA GLY A 401 -14.43 34.33 -21.51
C GLY A 401 -13.79 32.96 -21.61
N PHE A 402 -12.92 32.76 -22.59
CA PHE A 402 -12.08 31.57 -22.67
C PHE A 402 -10.86 31.75 -21.76
N GLU A 403 -10.88 31.15 -20.58
CA GLU A 403 -9.73 31.15 -19.65
C GLU A 403 -9.21 29.72 -19.43
N LEU A 404 -7.88 29.58 -19.45
CA LEU A 404 -7.19 28.29 -19.36
C LEU A 404 -7.41 27.62 -17.99
N SER A 405 -7.55 28.43 -16.94
CA SER A 405 -7.85 28.03 -15.55
C SER A 405 -9.20 27.31 -15.41
N SER A 406 -10.22 27.76 -16.14
CA SER A 406 -11.56 27.16 -16.10
C SER A 406 -11.57 25.73 -16.64
N ILE A 407 -10.74 25.43 -17.64
CA ILE A 407 -10.65 24.10 -18.28
C ILE A 407 -10.33 23.01 -17.25
N LEU A 408 -9.40 23.28 -16.33
CA LEU A 408 -9.01 22.32 -15.30
C LEU A 408 -10.19 21.95 -14.40
N VAL A 409 -10.95 22.94 -13.96
CA VAL A 409 -12.14 22.71 -13.11
C VAL A 409 -13.19 21.91 -13.85
N ILE A 410 -13.38 22.16 -15.14
CA ILE A 410 -14.37 21.44 -15.96
C ILE A 410 -13.93 20.01 -16.21
N VAL A 411 -12.65 19.76 -16.44
CA VAL A 411 -12.12 18.38 -16.53
C VAL A 411 -12.34 17.66 -15.21
N LEU A 412 -12.11 18.31 -14.07
CA LEU A 412 -12.39 17.72 -12.75
C LEU A 412 -13.88 17.42 -12.54
N ILE A 413 -14.78 18.34 -12.90
CA ILE A 413 -16.24 18.12 -12.83
C ILE A 413 -16.67 17.02 -13.79
N GLY A 414 -16.16 17.05 -15.02
CA GLY A 414 -16.43 16.11 -16.10
C GLY A 414 -16.04 14.67 -15.80
N LEU A 415 -14.97 14.48 -15.02
CA LEU A 415 -14.53 13.16 -14.55
C LEU A 415 -15.17 12.77 -13.22
N GLY A 416 -15.33 13.73 -12.30
CA GLY A 416 -15.80 13.47 -10.93
C GLY A 416 -17.30 13.18 -10.84
N VAL A 417 -18.13 14.01 -11.48
CA VAL A 417 -19.59 13.89 -11.38
C VAL A 417 -20.12 12.56 -11.92
N PRO A 418 -19.66 12.03 -13.06
CA PRO A 418 -20.11 10.72 -13.54
C PRO A 418 -19.71 9.56 -12.64
N LEU A 419 -18.53 9.62 -12.01
CA LEU A 419 -18.11 8.60 -11.03
C LEU A 419 -19.01 8.62 -9.80
N ILE A 420 -19.28 9.81 -9.26
CA ILE A 420 -20.15 9.98 -8.08
C ILE A 420 -21.58 9.52 -8.40
N GLY A 421 -22.13 9.93 -9.54
CA GLY A 421 -23.49 9.57 -9.96
C GLY A 421 -23.65 8.08 -10.30
N SER A 422 -22.63 7.44 -10.86
CA SER A 422 -22.69 6.02 -11.23
C SER A 422 -22.38 5.07 -10.06
N TYR A 423 -21.73 5.54 -9.00
CA TYR A 423 -21.30 4.70 -7.88
C TYR A 423 -22.46 3.96 -7.20
N ILE A 424 -23.54 4.66 -6.85
CA ILE A 424 -24.71 4.07 -6.16
C ILE A 424 -25.36 2.97 -7.02
N PRO A 425 -25.71 3.21 -8.30
CA PRO A 425 -26.19 2.16 -9.20
C PRO A 425 -25.22 0.97 -9.32
N CYS A 426 -23.92 1.21 -9.47
CA CYS A 426 -22.92 0.15 -9.62
C CYS A 426 -22.84 -0.77 -8.39
N VAL A 427 -22.88 -0.19 -7.18
CA VAL A 427 -22.91 -0.98 -5.94
C VAL A 427 -24.20 -1.81 -5.85
N LYS A 428 -25.35 -1.26 -6.27
CA LYS A 428 -26.60 -2.03 -6.38
C LYS A 428 -26.48 -3.17 -7.39
N ALA A 429 -25.79 -2.96 -8.52
CA ALA A 429 -25.52 -4.02 -9.50
C ALA A 429 -24.68 -5.16 -8.93
N GLN A 430 -23.74 -4.87 -8.02
CA GLN A 430 -22.98 -5.88 -7.29
C GLN A 430 -23.90 -6.85 -6.55
N GLY A 431 -24.98 -6.34 -5.93
CA GLY A 431 -25.97 -7.17 -5.24
C GLY A 431 -26.64 -8.18 -6.18
N LEU A 432 -26.84 -7.84 -7.45
CA LEU A 432 -27.42 -8.74 -8.46
C LEU A 432 -26.48 -9.91 -8.80
N THR A 433 -25.16 -9.68 -8.77
CA THR A 433 -24.15 -10.72 -9.06
C THR A 433 -24.07 -11.78 -7.97
N LEU A 434 -24.47 -11.45 -6.75
CA LEU A 434 -24.47 -12.39 -5.64
C LEU A 434 -25.61 -13.42 -5.74
N LEU A 435 -26.57 -13.24 -6.66
CA LEU A 435 -27.72 -14.15 -6.84
C LEU A 435 -28.46 -14.45 -5.53
N GLY A 436 -28.59 -13.43 -4.67
CA GLY A 436 -29.21 -13.56 -3.34
C GLY A 436 -28.31 -14.16 -2.25
N ARG A 437 -27.05 -14.51 -2.56
CA ARG A 437 -26.07 -14.97 -1.57
C ARG A 437 -25.54 -13.79 -0.76
N THR A 438 -25.19 -14.05 0.49
CA THR A 438 -24.45 -13.08 1.31
C THR A 438 -23.04 -12.91 0.75
N PRO A 439 -22.47 -11.69 0.78
CA PRO A 439 -21.11 -11.44 0.26
C PRO A 439 -20.03 -12.22 1.03
N LYS A 440 -20.33 -12.68 2.24
CA LYS A 440 -19.51 -13.62 3.01
C LYS A 440 -20.29 -14.90 3.26
N ARG A 441 -19.70 -16.04 2.89
CA ARG A 441 -20.24 -17.38 3.17
C ARG A 441 -20.16 -17.64 4.67
N ASN A 442 -21.24 -18.14 5.26
CA ASN A 442 -21.24 -18.58 6.64
C ASN A 442 -20.73 -20.02 6.72
N ILE A 443 -19.53 -20.21 7.27
CA ILE A 443 -18.85 -21.51 7.32
C ILE A 443 -19.49 -22.43 8.37
N GLY A 444 -20.05 -21.87 9.44
CA GLY A 444 -20.68 -22.64 10.52
C GLY A 444 -21.80 -23.57 10.06
N ALA A 445 -22.50 -23.25 8.96
CA ALA A 445 -23.55 -24.10 8.40
C ALA A 445 -23.02 -25.41 7.77
N ASP A 446 -21.76 -25.42 7.33
CA ASP A 446 -21.13 -26.55 6.64
C ASP A 446 -20.35 -27.47 7.61
N VAL A 447 -20.23 -27.08 8.88
CA VAL A 447 -19.53 -27.83 9.92
C VAL A 447 -20.44 -28.95 10.44
N ARG A 448 -19.99 -30.20 10.34
CA ARG A 448 -20.71 -31.36 10.90
C ARG A 448 -20.25 -31.64 12.32
N ARG A 449 -21.17 -31.61 13.28
CA ARG A 449 -20.88 -31.94 14.69
C ARG A 449 -21.05 -33.44 14.93
N ARG A 450 -20.05 -34.08 15.52
CA ARG A 450 -20.05 -35.51 15.87
C ARG A 450 -19.57 -35.65 17.32
N GLY A 451 -20.49 -35.46 18.26
CA GLY A 451 -20.17 -35.39 19.69
C GLY A 451 -19.25 -34.22 19.99
N ASP A 452 -18.12 -34.50 20.65
CA ASP A 452 -17.15 -33.49 21.07
C ASP A 452 -16.28 -32.94 19.93
N ILE A 453 -16.29 -33.60 18.75
CA ILE A 453 -15.47 -33.23 17.59
C ILE A 453 -16.38 -32.70 16.48
N ALA A 454 -15.94 -31.61 15.85
CA ALA A 454 -16.54 -31.04 14.66
C ALA A 454 -15.66 -31.31 13.43
N GLU A 455 -16.29 -31.68 12.32
CA GLU A 455 -15.67 -32.02 11.05
C GLU A 455 -16.03 -30.99 9.97
N TYR A 456 -15.03 -30.41 9.30
CA TYR A 456 -15.19 -29.56 8.13
C TYR A 456 -14.49 -30.17 6.92
N VAL A 457 -15.21 -30.38 5.83
CA VAL A 457 -14.64 -30.96 4.60
C VAL A 457 -14.16 -29.84 3.69
N LEU A 458 -12.87 -29.81 3.38
CA LEU A 458 -12.31 -28.82 2.45
C LEU A 458 -12.80 -29.10 1.02
N PRO A 459 -13.06 -28.05 0.21
CA PRO A 459 -13.62 -28.19 -1.15
C PRO A 459 -12.53 -28.54 -2.17
N ILE A 460 -11.76 -29.58 -1.90
CA ILE A 460 -10.76 -30.09 -2.83
C ILE A 460 -10.82 -31.61 -2.92
N ARG A 461 -10.52 -32.11 -4.11
CA ARG A 461 -10.47 -33.54 -4.40
C ARG A 461 -9.13 -33.83 -5.05
N ALA A 462 -8.41 -34.82 -4.52
CA ALA A 462 -7.20 -35.34 -5.13
C ALA A 462 -7.37 -36.84 -5.41
N THR A 463 -6.65 -37.35 -6.40
CA THR A 463 -6.56 -38.79 -6.61
C THR A 463 -5.64 -39.41 -5.55
N PRO A 464 -5.78 -40.71 -5.23
CA PRO A 464 -4.87 -41.40 -4.33
C PRO A 464 -3.40 -41.25 -4.75
N LEU A 465 -3.13 -41.24 -6.06
CA LEU A 465 -1.78 -41.02 -6.61
C LEU A 465 -1.22 -39.64 -6.25
N ASP A 466 -2.05 -38.60 -6.28
CA ASP A 466 -1.68 -37.21 -6.02
C ASP A 466 -1.72 -36.82 -4.52
N GLY A 467 -2.17 -37.72 -3.65
CA GLY A 467 -2.36 -37.45 -2.21
C GLY A 467 -1.09 -36.94 -1.49
N GLU A 468 0.09 -37.44 -1.87
CA GLU A 468 1.39 -36.97 -1.33
C GLU A 468 1.71 -35.53 -1.76
N ALA A 469 1.38 -35.18 -3.01
CA ALA A 469 1.56 -33.83 -3.52
C ALA A 469 0.61 -32.85 -2.82
N LEU A 470 -0.62 -33.28 -2.53
CA LEU A 470 -1.58 -32.52 -1.74
C LEU A 470 -1.11 -32.31 -0.30
N TYR A 471 -0.61 -33.35 0.36
CA TYR A 471 -0.01 -33.24 1.70
C TYR A 471 1.15 -32.24 1.73
N THR A 472 2.06 -32.32 0.75
CA THR A 472 3.22 -31.42 0.65
C THR A 472 2.77 -29.97 0.43
N TYR A 473 1.81 -29.76 -0.48
CA TYR A 473 1.24 -28.43 -0.73
C TYR A 473 0.62 -27.83 0.53
N LEU A 474 -0.19 -28.59 1.25
CA LEU A 474 -0.80 -28.12 2.48
C LEU A 474 0.29 -27.82 3.53
N LYS A 475 1.19 -28.77 3.78
CA LYS A 475 2.31 -28.59 4.74
C LYS A 475 3.14 -27.34 4.48
N ASP A 476 3.51 -27.07 3.23
CA ASP A 476 4.32 -25.91 2.85
C ASP A 476 3.57 -24.58 3.11
N ASN A 477 2.25 -24.55 2.90
CA ASN A 477 1.45 -23.33 3.04
C ASN A 477 0.98 -23.06 4.49
N PHE A 478 0.96 -24.06 5.37
CA PHE A 478 0.54 -23.91 6.78
C PHE A 478 1.46 -23.00 7.60
N PHE A 479 2.74 -22.85 7.23
CA PHE A 479 3.70 -21.94 7.90
C PHE A 479 3.64 -20.49 7.40
N THR A 480 2.77 -20.17 6.45
CA THR A 480 2.60 -18.80 5.96
C THR A 480 2.05 -17.91 7.08
N ARG A 481 2.43 -16.61 7.12
CA ARG A 481 2.00 -15.61 8.14
C ARG A 481 0.49 -15.57 8.42
N ALA A 482 -0.34 -16.06 7.48
CA ALA A 482 -1.78 -16.14 7.58
C ALA A 482 -2.30 -17.12 8.66
N PHE A 483 -1.55 -18.17 9.02
CA PHE A 483 -2.09 -19.28 9.82
C PHE A 483 -1.54 -19.40 11.26
N GLN A 484 -0.52 -18.64 11.67
CA GLN A 484 0.01 -18.59 13.06
C GLN A 484 0.13 -19.94 13.80
N VAL A 485 0.45 -21.03 13.10
CA VAL A 485 0.52 -22.38 13.66
C VAL A 485 1.84 -22.57 14.44
N LYS A 486 1.76 -23.09 15.68
CA LYS A 486 2.93 -23.24 16.58
C LYS A 486 3.63 -24.60 16.48
N LYS A 487 2.89 -25.69 16.27
CA LYS A 487 3.44 -27.04 16.08
C LYS A 487 2.71 -27.72 14.92
N LEU A 488 3.45 -28.39 14.05
CA LEU A 488 2.93 -29.16 12.92
C LEU A 488 3.66 -30.51 12.86
N SER A 489 2.91 -31.61 12.97
CA SER A 489 3.43 -32.97 12.84
C SER A 489 2.44 -33.80 12.04
N GLY A 490 2.89 -34.53 11.03
CA GLY A 490 1.98 -35.34 10.24
C GLY A 490 2.68 -36.31 9.31
N ASN A 491 1.99 -37.40 8.99
CA ASN A 491 2.51 -38.47 8.16
C ASN A 491 1.70 -38.55 6.85
N ALA A 492 2.40 -38.92 5.78
CA ALA A 492 1.77 -39.33 4.53
C ALA A 492 1.89 -40.85 4.41
N TYR A 493 0.79 -41.50 4.09
CA TYR A 493 0.70 -42.95 3.90
C TYR A 493 0.88 -43.30 2.42
N GLN A 494 1.31 -44.54 2.14
CA GLN A 494 1.60 -44.96 0.77
C GLN A 494 0.33 -45.09 -0.08
N ASP A 495 -0.82 -45.38 0.53
CA ASP A 495 -2.14 -45.35 -0.10
C ASP A 495 -2.57 -43.95 -0.60
N GLY A 496 -1.84 -42.90 -0.21
CA GLY A 496 -2.10 -41.51 -0.57
C GLY A 496 -2.87 -40.73 0.49
N THR A 497 -3.42 -41.41 1.50
CA THR A 497 -4.01 -40.73 2.67
C THR A 497 -2.93 -40.03 3.47
N PHE A 498 -3.34 -39.05 4.28
CA PHE A 498 -2.41 -38.32 5.13
C PHE A 498 -3.13 -37.83 6.38
N ASP A 499 -2.36 -37.62 7.44
CA ASP A 499 -2.82 -36.96 8.65
C ASP A 499 -1.78 -35.93 9.08
N PHE A 500 -2.22 -34.75 9.48
CA PHE A 500 -1.35 -33.83 10.19
C PHE A 500 -2.07 -33.14 11.33
N LYS A 501 -1.43 -33.17 12.48
CA LYS A 501 -1.86 -32.52 13.72
C LYS A 501 -1.16 -31.18 13.85
N PHE A 502 -1.90 -30.17 14.24
CA PHE A 502 -1.37 -28.85 14.45
C PHE A 502 -2.04 -28.13 15.62
N THR A 503 -1.33 -27.18 16.21
CA THR A 503 -1.85 -26.36 17.31
C THR A 503 -2.12 -24.94 16.84
N PHE A 504 -3.36 -24.48 17.07
CA PHE A 504 -3.83 -23.15 16.72
C PHE A 504 -4.44 -22.49 17.96
N GLN A 505 -4.38 -21.15 18.02
CA GLN A 505 -4.85 -20.38 19.16
C GLN A 505 -6.27 -19.86 18.89
N PHE A 506 -7.28 -20.39 19.59
CA PHE A 506 -8.66 -19.90 19.55
C PHE A 506 -8.95 -19.12 20.84
N ARG A 507 -9.41 -17.85 20.76
CA ARG A 507 -9.74 -17.05 21.96
C ARG A 507 -8.63 -17.06 23.04
N ASN A 508 -7.37 -17.06 22.63
CA ASN A 508 -6.18 -17.21 23.49
C ASN A 508 -5.94 -18.59 24.14
N VAL A 509 -6.69 -19.63 23.78
CA VAL A 509 -6.47 -21.02 24.18
C VAL A 509 -5.80 -21.80 23.04
N LEU A 510 -4.73 -22.50 23.35
CA LEU A 510 -4.02 -23.40 22.43
C LEU A 510 -4.80 -24.70 22.27
N THR A 511 -5.30 -24.97 21.06
CA THR A 511 -6.10 -26.15 20.76
C THR A 511 -5.44 -26.99 19.67
N GLU A 512 -5.50 -28.31 19.82
CA GLU A 512 -5.01 -29.27 18.82
C GLU A 512 -6.11 -29.56 17.79
N CYS A 513 -5.79 -29.35 16.52
CA CYS A 513 -6.64 -29.65 15.39
C CYS A 513 -5.94 -30.67 14.48
N THR A 514 -6.72 -31.48 13.77
CA THR A 514 -6.18 -32.51 12.87
C THR A 514 -6.78 -32.40 11.49
N LEU A 515 -5.94 -32.34 10.44
CA LEU A 515 -6.39 -32.47 9.05
C LEU A 515 -6.07 -33.87 8.55
N LYS A 516 -7.10 -34.60 8.09
CA LYS A 516 -6.99 -35.96 7.56
C LYS A 516 -7.45 -36.02 6.11
N GLY A 517 -6.62 -36.58 5.24
CA GLY A 517 -6.99 -36.95 3.87
C GLY A 517 -7.71 -38.30 3.87
N ILE A 518 -9.05 -38.29 3.97
CA ILE A 518 -9.87 -39.50 3.97
C ILE A 518 -10.14 -39.94 2.54
N ARG A 519 -9.84 -41.20 2.24
CA ARG A 519 -10.14 -41.81 0.93
C ARG A 519 -11.59 -42.32 0.87
N ARG A 520 -12.31 -41.97 -0.20
CA ARG A 520 -13.60 -42.55 -0.57
C ARG A 520 -13.55 -42.91 -2.05
N GLY A 521 -13.52 -44.21 -2.35
CA GLY A 521 -13.31 -44.71 -3.73
C GLY A 521 -11.95 -44.28 -4.29
N ASP A 522 -11.97 -43.65 -5.47
CA ASP A 522 -10.78 -43.13 -6.15
C ASP A 522 -10.51 -41.64 -5.86
N THR A 523 -11.04 -41.11 -4.75
CA THR A 523 -10.87 -39.70 -4.38
C THR A 523 -10.50 -39.53 -2.90
N ILE A 524 -9.59 -38.60 -2.63
CA ILE A 524 -9.18 -38.18 -1.29
C ILE A 524 -9.82 -36.83 -0.97
N TYR A 525 -10.50 -36.78 0.18
CA TYR A 525 -11.11 -35.60 0.76
C TYR A 525 -10.36 -35.19 2.03
N PRO A 526 -9.77 -33.99 2.08
CA PRO A 526 -9.20 -33.49 3.32
C PRO A 526 -10.29 -32.97 4.25
N VAL A 527 -10.33 -33.53 5.45
CA VAL A 527 -11.30 -33.23 6.51
C VAL A 527 -10.55 -32.65 7.70
N LEU A 528 -10.98 -31.47 8.14
CA LEU A 528 -10.48 -30.78 9.32
C LEU A 528 -11.33 -31.14 10.51
N GLU A 529 -10.70 -31.72 11.52
CA GLU A 529 -11.28 -32.05 12.81
C GLU A 529 -10.80 -31.06 13.87
N PHE A 530 -11.74 -30.51 14.65
CA PHE A 530 -11.48 -29.58 15.75
C PHE A 530 -12.54 -29.75 16.85
N PRO A 531 -12.31 -29.30 18.10
CA PRO A 531 -13.31 -29.45 19.16
C PRO A 531 -14.58 -28.64 18.88
N SER A 532 -15.74 -29.24 19.15
CA SER A 532 -17.06 -28.69 18.82
C SER A 532 -17.37 -27.36 19.53
N GLU A 533 -16.79 -27.12 20.70
CA GLU A 533 -16.92 -25.88 21.49
C GLU A 533 -16.52 -24.62 20.72
N TYR A 534 -15.62 -24.75 19.73
CA TYR A 534 -15.10 -23.64 18.96
C TYR A 534 -15.79 -23.44 17.60
N SER A 535 -16.87 -24.18 17.30
CA SER A 535 -17.54 -24.10 15.99
C SER A 535 -17.94 -22.67 15.60
N ASP A 536 -18.31 -21.86 16.59
CA ASP A 536 -18.84 -20.51 16.39
C ASP A 536 -17.74 -19.42 16.57
N ALA A 537 -16.48 -19.82 16.78
CA ALA A 537 -15.39 -18.89 16.99
C ALA A 537 -15.04 -18.13 15.69
N MET A 538 -14.94 -16.79 15.77
CA MET A 538 -14.62 -15.96 14.61
C MET A 538 -13.20 -16.20 14.07
N ASP A 539 -12.25 -16.54 14.95
CA ASP A 539 -10.88 -16.89 14.57
C ASP A 539 -10.83 -18.21 13.77
N LEU A 540 -11.65 -19.19 14.15
CA LEU A 540 -11.81 -20.44 13.40
C LEU A 540 -12.39 -20.18 12.01
N HIS A 541 -13.44 -19.35 11.91
CA HIS A 541 -14.03 -19.00 10.62
C HIS A 541 -13.01 -18.32 9.69
N ARG A 542 -12.21 -17.39 10.23
CA ARG A 542 -11.14 -16.74 9.47
C ARG A 542 -10.08 -17.76 9.02
N PHE A 543 -9.68 -18.66 9.91
CA PHE A 543 -8.73 -19.73 9.60
C PHE A 543 -9.25 -20.65 8.49
N ILE A 544 -10.48 -21.17 8.61
CA ILE A 544 -11.08 -22.05 7.61
C ILE A 544 -11.21 -21.34 6.27
N TYR A 545 -11.59 -20.05 6.26
CA TYR A 545 -11.70 -19.26 5.04
C TYR A 545 -10.36 -19.13 4.29
N GLU A 546 -9.28 -18.80 5.00
CA GLU A 546 -7.96 -18.73 4.40
C GLU A 546 -7.44 -20.11 3.98
N LEU A 547 -7.77 -21.16 4.74
CA LEU A 547 -7.41 -22.53 4.41
C LEU A 547 -8.13 -23.00 3.14
N GLU A 548 -9.41 -22.67 2.97
CA GLU A 548 -10.20 -22.94 1.77
C GLU A 548 -9.62 -22.20 0.55
N LYS A 549 -9.36 -20.89 0.69
CA LYS A 549 -8.74 -20.07 -0.35
C LYS A 549 -7.37 -20.60 -0.78
N THR A 550 -6.56 -21.05 0.18
CA THR A 550 -5.26 -21.67 -0.09
C THR A 550 -5.47 -23.01 -0.80
N SER A 551 -6.37 -23.85 -0.31
CA SER A 551 -6.67 -25.15 -0.93
C SER A 551 -7.11 -25.03 -2.39
N LEU A 552 -7.93 -24.02 -2.73
CA LEU A 552 -8.37 -23.77 -4.10
C LEU A 552 -7.23 -23.47 -5.09
N ASN A 553 -6.05 -23.06 -4.61
CA ASN A 553 -4.87 -22.81 -5.45
C ASN A 553 -4.01 -24.05 -5.70
N TYR A 554 -4.32 -25.20 -5.11
CA TYR A 554 -3.57 -26.44 -5.34
C TYR A 554 -3.56 -26.92 -6.80
N PRO A 555 -4.67 -26.88 -7.58
CA PRO A 555 -4.65 -27.32 -8.97
C PRO A 555 -3.64 -26.54 -9.83
N SER A 556 -3.58 -25.21 -9.67
CA SER A 556 -2.63 -24.37 -10.39
C SER A 556 -1.18 -24.59 -9.94
N TRP A 557 -0.96 -24.87 -8.64
CA TRP A 557 0.34 -25.28 -8.13
C TRP A 557 0.78 -26.64 -8.70
N ARG A 558 -0.15 -27.59 -8.82
CA ARG A 558 0.10 -28.93 -9.36
C ARG A 558 0.50 -28.86 -10.82
N GLU A 559 -0.24 -28.11 -11.64
CA GLU A 559 0.06 -27.93 -13.08
C GLU A 559 1.45 -27.32 -13.33
N ARG A 560 1.92 -26.42 -12.46
CA ARG A 560 3.27 -25.85 -12.58
C ARG A 560 4.39 -26.85 -12.30
N ARG A 561 4.14 -27.86 -11.47
CA ARG A 561 5.17 -28.84 -11.04
C ARG A 561 5.09 -30.16 -11.79
N ILE A 562 3.92 -30.56 -12.28
CA ILE A 562 3.70 -31.82 -13.00
C ILE A 562 3.63 -31.51 -14.49
N ARG A 563 4.63 -31.97 -15.25
CA ARG A 563 4.55 -32.00 -16.71
C ARG A 563 3.84 -33.28 -17.13
N LEU A 564 2.68 -33.14 -17.75
CA LEU A 564 1.95 -34.26 -18.34
C LEU A 564 2.48 -34.48 -19.76
N ASP A 565 2.97 -35.68 -20.04
CA ASP A 565 3.32 -36.09 -21.39
C ASP A 565 2.20 -36.97 -21.94
N ILE A 566 1.36 -36.38 -22.81
CA ILE A 566 0.18 -37.07 -23.35
C ILE A 566 0.65 -37.95 -24.50
N THR A 567 1.06 -39.16 -24.16
CA THR A 567 1.39 -40.19 -25.15
C THR A 567 0.10 -40.80 -25.67
N ARG A 568 -0.22 -40.55 -26.94
CA ARG A 568 -1.33 -41.21 -27.63
C ARG A 568 -0.92 -42.64 -27.98
N VAL A 569 -1.05 -43.54 -27.02
CA VAL A 569 -0.90 -44.99 -27.24
C VAL A 569 -2.30 -45.58 -27.18
N GLN A 570 -2.69 -46.37 -28.19
CA GLN A 570 -3.92 -47.17 -28.09
C GLN A 570 -3.80 -48.06 -26.84
N PRO A 571 -4.71 -47.91 -25.85
CA PRO A 571 -4.66 -48.74 -24.66
C PRO A 571 -4.91 -50.19 -25.09
N VAL A 572 -3.91 -51.05 -24.91
CA VAL A 572 -4.08 -52.49 -25.06
C VAL A 572 -4.90 -52.94 -23.84
N THR A 573 -6.22 -52.94 -23.97
CA THR A 573 -7.14 -53.44 -22.93
C THR A 573 -7.05 -54.97 -22.91
N ARG A 574 -6.00 -55.52 -22.30
CA ARG A 574 -6.08 -56.88 -21.76
C ARG A 574 -6.84 -56.77 -20.44
N VAL A 575 -7.98 -57.43 -20.36
CA VAL A 575 -8.66 -57.67 -19.07
C VAL A 575 -7.70 -58.54 -18.27
N ARG A 576 -6.98 -57.94 -17.31
CA ARG A 576 -6.07 -58.67 -16.43
C ARG A 576 -6.90 -59.58 -15.55
N THR A 577 -6.54 -60.86 -15.48
CA THR A 577 -7.18 -61.78 -14.54
C THR A 577 -6.63 -61.53 -13.12
N VAL A 578 -7.38 -61.91 -12.08
CA VAL A 578 -6.93 -61.78 -10.68
C VAL A 578 -5.57 -62.44 -10.48
N ASP A 579 -5.34 -63.60 -11.10
CA ASP A 579 -4.09 -64.33 -11.01
C ASP A 579 -2.93 -63.63 -11.74
N ASP A 580 -3.19 -62.85 -12.80
CA ASP A 580 -2.18 -61.98 -13.43
C ASP A 580 -1.70 -60.89 -12.48
N VAL A 581 -2.63 -60.22 -11.80
CA VAL A 581 -2.33 -59.13 -10.87
C VAL A 581 -1.61 -59.65 -9.63
N LEU A 582 -2.01 -60.82 -9.11
CA LEU A 582 -1.35 -61.47 -7.97
C LEU A 582 0.07 -61.94 -8.29
N ARG A 583 0.35 -62.32 -9.55
CA ARG A 583 1.73 -62.61 -9.99
C ARG A 583 2.59 -61.36 -9.98
N ASP A 584 2.11 -60.24 -10.51
CA ASP A 584 2.81 -58.95 -10.49
C ASP A 584 3.12 -58.50 -9.04
N VAL A 585 2.15 -58.68 -8.13
CA VAL A 585 2.34 -58.42 -6.69
C VAL A 585 3.46 -59.25 -6.09
N LYS A 586 3.53 -60.56 -6.38
CA LYS A 586 4.57 -61.45 -5.83
C LYS A 586 5.97 -61.04 -6.28
N VAL A 587 6.14 -60.71 -7.56
CA VAL A 587 7.42 -60.24 -8.11
C VAL A 587 7.86 -58.96 -7.42
N ILE A 588 6.96 -57.99 -7.26
CA ILE A 588 7.30 -56.72 -6.61
C ILE A 588 7.59 -56.92 -5.12
N ARG A 589 6.87 -57.81 -4.43
CA ARG A 589 7.11 -58.16 -3.02
C ARG A 589 8.53 -58.70 -2.82
N GLU A 590 8.98 -59.61 -3.67
CA GLU A 590 10.35 -60.15 -3.61
C GLU A 590 11.40 -59.07 -3.85
N GLN A 591 11.20 -58.22 -4.85
CA GLN A 591 12.11 -57.11 -5.14
C GLN A 591 12.19 -56.11 -3.97
N LEU A 592 11.06 -55.81 -3.33
CA LEU A 592 10.98 -54.89 -2.21
C LEU A 592 11.66 -55.47 -0.96
N TYR A 593 11.55 -56.79 -0.74
CA TYR A 593 12.28 -57.49 0.31
C TYR A 593 13.81 -57.40 0.12
N VAL A 594 14.28 -57.54 -1.13
CA VAL A 594 15.71 -57.38 -1.45
C VAL A 594 16.18 -55.94 -1.23
N VAL A 595 15.37 -54.94 -1.57
CA VAL A 595 15.76 -53.53 -1.36
C VAL A 595 15.73 -53.14 0.12
N THR A 596 14.72 -53.58 0.88
CA THR A 596 14.61 -53.30 2.32
C THR A 596 15.68 -54.00 3.14
N SER A 597 16.05 -55.24 2.79
CA SER A 597 17.18 -55.92 3.43
C SER A 597 18.50 -55.17 3.18
N LYS A 598 18.74 -54.66 1.97
CA LYS A 598 19.90 -53.79 1.68
C LYS A 598 19.90 -52.52 2.51
N LEU A 599 18.75 -51.84 2.66
CA LEU A 599 18.63 -50.65 3.51
C LEU A 599 18.95 -50.97 4.99
N LYS A 600 18.44 -52.09 5.52
CA LYS A 600 18.76 -52.54 6.89
C LYS A 600 20.25 -52.87 7.07
N THR A 601 20.88 -53.46 6.05
CA THR A 601 22.33 -53.71 6.08
C THR A 601 23.10 -52.39 6.10
N ILE A 602 22.66 -51.37 5.35
CA ILE A 602 23.27 -50.05 5.36
C ILE A 602 23.12 -49.36 6.72
N GLU A 603 21.96 -49.48 7.38
CA GLU A 603 21.77 -48.99 8.76
C GLU A 603 22.74 -49.65 9.74
N LYS A 604 22.98 -50.97 9.61
CA LYS A 604 23.98 -51.68 10.43
C LYS A 604 25.41 -51.22 10.16
N LEU A 605 25.73 -50.87 8.91
CA LEU A 605 27.05 -50.37 8.50
C LEU A 605 27.31 -48.90 8.87
N ARG A 606 26.27 -48.18 9.32
CA ARG A 606 26.38 -46.77 9.75
C ARG A 606 27.34 -46.55 10.91
N ALA A 607 27.64 -47.59 11.70
CA ALA A 607 28.61 -47.54 12.79
C ALA A 607 30.08 -47.64 12.33
N THR A 608 30.35 -48.13 11.11
CA THR A 608 31.70 -48.56 10.68
C THR A 608 32.24 -47.84 9.43
N THR A 609 31.42 -47.08 8.71
CA THR A 609 31.77 -46.59 7.36
C THR A 609 31.52 -45.07 7.23
N PRO A 610 32.28 -44.33 6.39
CA PRO A 610 32.10 -42.88 6.19
C PRO A 610 30.68 -42.51 5.72
N SER A 611 30.13 -41.43 6.29
CA SER A 611 28.72 -41.02 6.14
C SER A 611 28.32 -40.62 4.71
N GLU A 612 29.24 -40.15 3.88
CA GLU A 612 28.94 -39.60 2.55
C GLU A 612 28.68 -40.69 1.50
N LEU A 613 29.51 -41.75 1.47
CA LEU A 613 29.28 -42.91 0.60
C LEU A 613 28.02 -43.67 1.03
N LEU A 614 27.80 -43.83 2.33
CA LEU A 614 26.57 -44.41 2.86
C LEU A 614 25.35 -43.62 2.40
N ALA A 615 25.39 -42.28 2.45
CA ALA A 615 24.28 -41.43 2.00
C ALA A 615 23.95 -41.61 0.51
N GLU A 616 24.95 -41.82 -0.36
CA GLU A 616 24.73 -42.08 -1.79
C GLU A 616 24.02 -43.43 -2.02
N TYR A 617 24.46 -44.49 -1.34
CA TYR A 617 23.80 -45.80 -1.42
C TYR A 617 22.41 -45.80 -0.78
N GLU A 618 22.22 -45.12 0.35
CA GLU A 618 20.91 -44.91 0.98
C GLU A 618 19.97 -44.21 0.00
N ALA A 619 20.40 -43.13 -0.66
CA ALA A 619 19.60 -42.43 -1.66
C ALA A 619 19.25 -43.32 -2.86
N LYS A 620 20.21 -44.12 -3.35
CA LYS A 620 19.98 -45.06 -4.47
C LYS A 620 18.94 -46.13 -4.12
N TYR A 621 19.05 -46.78 -2.98
CA TYR A 621 18.10 -47.83 -2.60
C TYR A 621 16.76 -47.25 -2.13
N ALA A 622 16.73 -46.06 -1.52
CA ALA A 622 15.50 -45.35 -1.20
C ALA A 622 14.72 -44.95 -2.46
N THR A 623 15.39 -44.45 -3.50
CA THR A 623 14.73 -44.15 -4.79
C THR A 623 14.22 -45.41 -5.49
N GLN A 624 14.93 -46.54 -5.38
CA GLN A 624 14.47 -47.83 -5.88
C GLN A 624 13.24 -48.34 -5.11
N ALA A 625 13.24 -48.21 -3.78
CA ALA A 625 12.08 -48.54 -2.94
C ALA A 625 10.87 -47.67 -3.29
N ASP A 626 11.05 -46.35 -3.49
CA ASP A 626 9.98 -45.43 -3.88
C ASP A 626 9.36 -45.80 -5.24
N ARG A 627 10.18 -46.24 -6.21
CA ARG A 627 9.69 -46.75 -7.51
C ARG A 627 8.84 -48.01 -7.35
N LEU A 628 9.28 -48.96 -6.53
CA LEU A 628 8.53 -50.20 -6.28
C LEU A 628 7.23 -49.91 -5.53
N ASN A 629 7.25 -49.04 -4.51
CA ASN A 629 6.05 -48.60 -3.79
C ASN A 629 5.03 -47.92 -4.72
N LYS A 630 5.48 -47.10 -5.68
CA LYS A 630 4.61 -46.52 -6.72
C LYS A 630 3.98 -47.57 -7.63
N ALA A 631 4.66 -48.69 -7.89
CA ALA A 631 4.09 -49.80 -8.66
C ALA A 631 3.06 -50.58 -7.81
N ILE A 632 3.36 -50.87 -6.54
CA ILE A 632 2.41 -51.48 -5.59
C ILE A 632 1.14 -50.64 -5.47
N LYS A 633 1.26 -49.31 -5.41
CA LYS A 633 0.11 -48.41 -5.33
C LYS A 633 -0.85 -48.55 -6.51
N ARG A 634 -0.33 -48.72 -7.73
CA ARG A 634 -1.16 -48.96 -8.93
C ARG A 634 -1.88 -50.30 -8.84
N LEU A 635 -1.17 -51.36 -8.45
CA LEU A 635 -1.75 -52.69 -8.27
C LEU A 635 -2.77 -52.74 -7.13
N GLY A 636 -2.54 -51.98 -6.05
CA GLY A 636 -3.46 -51.85 -4.94
C GLY A 636 -4.82 -51.28 -5.37
N LEU A 637 -4.82 -50.29 -6.26
CA LEU A 637 -6.05 -49.74 -6.84
C LEU A 637 -6.83 -50.78 -7.67
N GLU A 638 -6.12 -51.67 -8.38
CA GLU A 638 -6.74 -52.74 -9.18
C GLU A 638 -7.30 -53.88 -8.30
N LEU A 639 -6.67 -54.18 -7.16
CA LEU A 639 -7.02 -55.30 -6.27
C LEU A 639 -8.13 -54.98 -5.27
N GLU A 640 -8.38 -53.71 -4.97
CA GLU A 640 -9.36 -53.28 -3.96
C GLU A 640 -10.82 -53.67 -4.29
N PRO A 641 -11.36 -53.46 -5.51
CA PRO A 641 -12.71 -53.94 -5.86
C PRO A 641 -12.79 -55.48 -5.90
N LEU A 642 -11.68 -56.14 -6.22
CA LEU A 642 -11.58 -57.60 -6.26
C LEU A 642 -11.56 -58.21 -4.85
N TYR A 643 -11.01 -57.50 -3.87
CA TYR A 643 -10.97 -57.95 -2.47
C TYR A 643 -12.37 -58.12 -1.89
N GLU A 644 -13.27 -57.14 -2.07
CA GLU A 644 -14.64 -57.23 -1.56
C GLU A 644 -15.41 -58.39 -2.21
N GLN A 645 -15.23 -58.60 -3.51
CA GLN A 645 -15.82 -59.71 -4.25
C GLN A 645 -15.34 -61.06 -3.72
N LEU A 646 -14.02 -61.27 -3.63
CA LEU A 646 -13.42 -62.51 -3.14
C LEU A 646 -13.76 -62.79 -1.68
N ASN A 647 -13.83 -61.74 -0.84
CA ASN A 647 -14.21 -61.87 0.56
C ASN A 647 -15.68 -62.29 0.71
N SER A 648 -16.58 -61.74 -0.13
CA SER A 648 -17.98 -62.15 -0.15
C SER A 648 -18.17 -63.59 -0.63
N GLU A 649 -17.36 -64.03 -1.60
CA GLU A 649 -17.39 -65.40 -2.12
C GLU A 649 -16.87 -66.40 -1.08
N ALA A 650 -15.79 -66.04 -0.37
CA ALA A 650 -15.25 -66.84 0.73
C ALA A 650 -16.27 -66.96 1.89
N GLN A 651 -16.99 -65.89 2.23
CA GLN A 651 -18.05 -65.94 3.25
C GLN A 651 -19.19 -66.89 2.84
N LYS A 652 -19.64 -66.83 1.58
CA LYS A 652 -20.68 -67.74 1.06
C LYS A 652 -20.25 -69.20 1.16
N LEU A 653 -19.05 -69.53 0.69
CA LEU A 653 -18.49 -70.89 0.78
C LEU A 653 -18.35 -71.36 2.22
N ASN A 654 -17.93 -70.47 3.15
CA ASN A 654 -17.85 -70.82 4.56
C ASN A 654 -19.22 -71.18 5.15
N THR A 655 -20.26 -70.39 4.84
CA THR A 655 -21.63 -70.71 5.30
C THR A 655 -22.16 -72.02 4.71
N GLU A 656 -21.76 -72.36 3.48
CA GLU A 656 -22.18 -73.58 2.79
C GLU A 656 -21.49 -74.82 3.38
N ILE A 657 -20.19 -74.72 3.70
CA ILE A 657 -19.44 -75.75 4.42
C ILE A 657 -20.00 -75.93 5.84
N GLU A 658 -20.36 -74.85 6.55
CA GLU A 658 -20.98 -74.94 7.87
C GLU A 658 -22.33 -75.64 7.81
N LYS A 659 -23.16 -75.35 6.80
CA LYS A 659 -24.44 -76.07 6.57
C LYS A 659 -24.22 -77.57 6.38
N LEU A 660 -23.27 -77.96 5.55
CA LEU A 660 -22.93 -79.38 5.32
C LEU A 660 -22.40 -80.05 6.60
N ASN A 661 -21.60 -79.34 7.38
CA ASN A 661 -21.07 -79.83 8.66
C ASN A 661 -22.19 -80.01 9.70
N ILE A 662 -23.18 -79.12 9.71
CA ILE A 662 -24.37 -79.25 10.56
C ILE A 662 -25.22 -80.45 10.11
N ALA A 663 -25.50 -80.60 8.81
CA ALA A 663 -26.26 -81.73 8.27
C ALA A 663 -25.61 -83.09 8.56
N TYR A 664 -24.28 -83.17 8.44
CA TYR A 664 -23.51 -84.36 8.84
C TYR A 664 -23.62 -84.65 10.35
N LYS A 665 -23.50 -83.62 11.22
CA LYS A 665 -23.64 -83.77 12.67
C LYS A 665 -25.05 -84.19 13.10
N LEU A 666 -26.08 -83.82 12.32
CA LEU A 666 -27.47 -84.20 12.54
C LEU A 666 -27.79 -85.61 12.00
N GLY A 667 -26.86 -86.26 11.29
CA GLY A 667 -27.03 -87.60 10.72
C GLY A 667 -27.86 -87.64 9.43
N GLU A 668 -28.12 -86.50 8.80
CA GLU A 668 -28.90 -86.38 7.56
C GLU A 668 -28.10 -86.75 6.29
N MET A 669 -26.79 -87.00 6.44
CA MET A 669 -25.86 -87.30 5.35
C MET A 669 -24.91 -88.44 5.73
N SER A 670 -24.60 -89.33 4.78
CA SER A 670 -23.58 -90.36 4.95
C SER A 670 -22.16 -89.78 4.95
N GLU A 671 -21.18 -90.47 5.55
CA GLU A 671 -19.79 -89.99 5.61
C GLU A 671 -19.15 -89.88 4.22
N GLU A 672 -19.54 -90.75 3.28
CA GLU A 672 -19.09 -90.72 1.88
C GLU A 672 -19.65 -89.51 1.13
N ASP A 673 -20.96 -89.23 1.28
CA ASP A 673 -21.62 -88.09 0.64
C ASP A 673 -21.14 -86.74 1.19
N TYR A 674 -20.84 -86.69 2.49
CA TYR A 674 -20.24 -85.53 3.14
C TYR A 674 -18.82 -85.26 2.62
N LYS A 675 -17.98 -86.30 2.50
CA LYS A 675 -16.62 -86.13 1.95
C LYS A 675 -16.66 -85.68 0.49
N ALA A 676 -17.51 -86.30 -0.35
CA ALA A 676 -17.66 -85.95 -1.76
C ALA A 676 -18.09 -84.49 -1.97
N SER A 677 -18.96 -83.95 -1.09
CA SER A 677 -19.50 -82.59 -1.23
C SER A 677 -18.65 -81.53 -0.51
N ALA A 678 -18.07 -81.86 0.64
CA ALA A 678 -17.34 -80.88 1.48
C ALA A 678 -15.87 -80.70 1.08
N GLU A 679 -15.18 -81.74 0.59
CA GLU A 679 -13.79 -81.65 0.16
C GLU A 679 -13.54 -80.64 -0.99
N PRO A 680 -14.32 -80.64 -2.10
CA PRO A 680 -14.10 -79.67 -3.18
C PRO A 680 -14.36 -78.24 -2.73
N LEU A 681 -15.34 -78.03 -1.84
CA LEU A 681 -15.65 -76.71 -1.27
C LEU A 681 -14.54 -76.24 -0.31
N LYS A 682 -14.00 -77.13 0.54
CA LYS A 682 -12.86 -76.82 1.40
C LYS A 682 -11.60 -76.50 0.60
N ALA A 683 -11.34 -77.22 -0.49
CA ALA A 683 -10.21 -76.94 -1.39
C ALA A 683 -10.35 -75.56 -2.04
N LYS A 684 -11.54 -75.22 -2.54
CA LYS A 684 -11.84 -73.91 -3.15
C LYS A 684 -11.74 -72.76 -2.12
N LEU A 685 -12.22 -72.98 -0.89
CA LEU A 685 -12.09 -72.03 0.21
C LEU A 685 -10.61 -71.79 0.57
N ASN A 686 -9.80 -72.86 0.66
CA ASN A 686 -8.37 -72.74 0.92
C ASN A 686 -7.61 -72.00 -0.18
N GLU A 687 -8.02 -72.14 -1.44
CA GLU A 687 -7.44 -71.36 -2.54
C GLU A 687 -7.79 -69.86 -2.41
N LEU A 688 -9.06 -69.55 -2.10
CA LEU A 688 -9.53 -68.17 -1.94
C LEU A 688 -8.91 -67.48 -0.71
N THR A 689 -8.78 -68.18 0.42
CA THR A 689 -8.13 -67.61 1.63
C THR A 689 -6.68 -67.26 1.36
N LYS A 690 -5.94 -68.11 0.62
CA LYS A 690 -4.56 -67.82 0.21
C LYS A 690 -4.46 -66.59 -0.71
N LYS A 691 -5.42 -66.43 -1.64
CA LYS A 691 -5.51 -65.22 -2.50
C LYS A 691 -5.81 -63.97 -1.65
N LEU A 692 -6.72 -64.07 -0.68
CA LEU A 692 -7.05 -62.97 0.23
C LEU A 692 -5.87 -62.56 1.14
N GLU A 693 -5.06 -63.51 1.59
CA GLU A 693 -3.83 -63.23 2.36
C GLU A 693 -2.79 -62.46 1.54
N ASP A 694 -2.57 -62.86 0.28
CA ASP A 694 -1.66 -62.16 -0.63
C ASP A 694 -2.13 -60.70 -0.88
N ILE A 695 -3.44 -60.47 -0.99
CA ILE A 695 -4.02 -59.11 -1.13
C ILE A 695 -3.91 -58.32 0.18
N ARG A 696 -4.20 -58.95 1.33
CA ARG A 696 -4.12 -58.31 2.64
C ARG A 696 -2.70 -57.80 2.91
N PHE A 697 -1.68 -58.56 2.52
CA PHE A 697 -0.29 -58.12 2.59
C PHE A 697 -0.06 -56.79 1.86
N VAL A 698 -0.55 -56.67 0.62
CA VAL A 698 -0.45 -55.43 -0.19
C VAL A 698 -1.13 -54.26 0.51
N LEU A 699 -2.36 -54.46 1.00
CA LEU A 699 -3.12 -53.42 1.70
C LEU A 699 -2.43 -52.97 2.99
N THR A 700 -1.81 -53.87 3.75
CA THR A 700 -1.03 -53.50 4.94
C THR A 700 0.23 -52.71 4.60
N GLN A 701 0.93 -53.05 3.51
CA GLN A 701 2.09 -52.27 3.07
C GLN A 701 1.71 -50.85 2.67
N LEU A 702 0.57 -50.68 1.99
CA LEU A 702 0.07 -49.38 1.58
C LEU A 702 -0.31 -48.46 2.77
N LYS A 703 -0.65 -49.04 3.93
CA LYS A 703 -0.95 -48.29 5.16
C LYS A 703 0.29 -47.92 6.00
N MET A 704 1.49 -48.34 5.60
CA MET A 704 2.70 -47.96 6.34
C MET A 704 3.05 -46.48 6.08
N PRO A 705 3.42 -45.70 7.12
CA PRO A 705 3.88 -44.34 6.92
C PRO A 705 5.18 -44.32 6.11
N LYS A 706 5.31 -43.34 5.22
CA LYS A 706 6.56 -43.17 4.46
C LYS A 706 7.68 -42.76 5.40
N ILE A 707 8.78 -43.51 5.39
CA ILE A 707 9.99 -43.16 6.14
C ILE A 707 10.51 -41.82 5.60
N THR A 708 10.38 -40.76 6.39
CA THR A 708 10.88 -39.42 6.05
C THR A 708 12.34 -39.36 6.46
N MET A 709 13.25 -39.58 5.51
CA MET A 709 14.69 -39.42 5.75
C MET A 709 15.01 -37.93 5.87
N PRO A 710 15.83 -37.50 6.86
CA PRO A 710 16.35 -36.14 6.87
C PRO A 710 17.14 -35.92 5.59
N SER A 711 16.76 -34.91 4.80
CA SER A 711 17.43 -34.59 3.55
C SER A 711 18.89 -34.23 3.86
N VAL A 712 19.83 -35.12 3.50
CA VAL A 712 21.22 -34.70 3.34
C VAL A 712 21.20 -33.72 2.18
N ARG A 713 21.45 -32.44 2.46
CA ARG A 713 21.66 -31.41 1.44
C ARG A 713 22.86 -31.86 0.62
N ALA A 714 22.62 -32.43 -0.56
CA ALA A 714 23.66 -32.56 -1.56
C ALA A 714 24.22 -31.15 -1.83
N PRO A 715 25.54 -30.93 -1.77
CA PRO A 715 26.13 -29.66 -2.15
C PRO A 715 25.71 -29.34 -3.58
N ALA A 716 25.38 -28.07 -3.82
CA ALA A 716 24.87 -27.59 -5.09
C ALA A 716 25.81 -27.95 -6.23
N ALA A 717 25.50 -29.05 -6.94
CA ALA A 717 26.17 -29.39 -8.18
C ALA A 717 25.90 -28.24 -9.16
N ARG A 718 26.96 -27.48 -9.45
CA ARG A 718 27.00 -26.48 -10.53
C ARG A 718 26.28 -27.05 -11.74
N ARG A 719 25.42 -26.23 -12.34
CA ARG A 719 24.69 -26.51 -13.60
C ARG A 719 25.69 -26.86 -14.72
N ALA A 720 26.19 -28.09 -14.72
CA ALA A 720 26.72 -28.72 -15.91
C ALA A 720 25.52 -29.20 -16.71
N ALA A 721 25.45 -28.80 -17.98
CA ALA A 721 24.46 -29.24 -18.93
C ALA A 721 24.33 -30.77 -18.86
N ARG A 722 23.26 -31.26 -18.23
CA ARG A 722 22.90 -32.67 -18.26
C ARG A 722 22.61 -33.03 -19.71
N ARG A 723 23.62 -33.55 -20.42
CA ARG A 723 23.37 -34.58 -21.44
C ARG A 723 22.48 -35.61 -20.76
N LYS A 724 21.31 -35.87 -21.35
CA LYS A 724 20.42 -36.96 -20.94
C LYS A 724 21.30 -38.21 -20.73
N PRO A 725 21.33 -38.84 -19.55
CA PRO A 725 21.60 -40.27 -19.54
C PRO A 725 20.53 -40.85 -20.46
N ALA A 726 20.94 -41.62 -21.47
CA ALA A 726 19.97 -42.37 -22.26
C ALA A 726 19.08 -43.12 -21.26
N GLU A 727 17.80 -42.75 -21.19
CA GLU A 727 16.81 -43.56 -20.50
C GLU A 727 16.81 -44.91 -21.21
N GLU A 728 17.49 -45.89 -20.62
CA GLU A 728 17.23 -47.29 -20.95
C GLU A 728 15.77 -47.55 -20.60
N ALA A 729 14.92 -47.43 -21.62
CA ALA A 729 13.55 -47.90 -21.59
C ALA A 729 13.53 -49.34 -21.04
N PRO A 730 12.54 -49.72 -20.21
CA PRO A 730 12.53 -50.96 -19.47
C PRO A 730 12.90 -52.14 -20.38
N GLY A 731 13.99 -52.83 -20.05
CA GLY A 731 14.32 -54.08 -20.71
C GLY A 731 13.14 -55.02 -20.58
N LEU A 732 12.73 -55.68 -21.67
CA LEU A 732 11.75 -56.75 -21.59
C LEU A 732 12.22 -57.74 -20.52
N MET A 733 11.43 -57.97 -19.46
CA MET A 733 11.82 -58.90 -18.39
C MET A 733 11.68 -60.37 -18.81
N TYR A 734 10.95 -60.63 -19.89
CA TYR A 734 10.73 -61.95 -20.46
C TYR A 734 10.40 -61.83 -21.96
N CYS A 735 10.62 -62.90 -22.72
CA CYS A 735 10.23 -62.97 -24.11
C CYS A 735 8.69 -63.04 -24.24
N PRO A 736 8.01 -62.10 -24.92
CA PRO A 736 6.57 -62.05 -25.04
C PRO A 736 5.98 -63.22 -25.86
N TYR A 737 6.83 -63.96 -26.58
CA TYR A 737 6.43 -65.11 -27.39
C TYR A 737 6.57 -66.46 -26.67
N CYS A 738 7.50 -66.59 -25.71
CA CYS A 738 7.78 -67.89 -25.06
C CYS A 738 7.99 -67.84 -23.55
N GLY A 739 7.83 -66.67 -22.91
CA GLY A 739 7.94 -66.48 -21.46
C GLY A 739 9.34 -66.64 -20.88
N SER A 740 10.37 -66.85 -21.70
CA SER A 740 11.75 -67.05 -21.22
C SER A 740 12.36 -65.74 -20.72
N THR A 741 12.99 -65.76 -19.54
CA THR A 741 13.76 -64.66 -18.95
C THR A 741 15.19 -64.57 -19.52
N ASN A 742 15.61 -65.54 -20.34
CA ASN A 742 16.97 -65.63 -20.85
C ASN A 742 17.11 -64.81 -22.15
N LEU A 743 17.42 -63.52 -22.01
CA LEU A 743 17.54 -62.57 -23.12
C LEU A 743 19.01 -62.16 -23.31
N THR A 744 19.51 -62.26 -24.54
CA THR A 744 20.89 -61.91 -24.91
C THR A 744 20.91 -60.58 -25.67
N LYS A 745 21.77 -59.66 -25.23
CA LYS A 745 21.97 -58.35 -25.87
C LYS A 745 23.15 -58.47 -26.83
N THR A 746 22.92 -58.18 -28.11
CA THR A 746 23.97 -58.19 -29.14
C THR A 746 24.79 -56.90 -29.10
N PRO A 747 26.03 -56.88 -29.66
CA PRO A 747 26.87 -55.68 -29.70
C PRO A 747 26.24 -54.49 -30.43
N SER A 748 25.30 -54.75 -31.34
CA SER A 748 24.52 -53.74 -32.07
C SER A 748 23.34 -53.16 -31.26
N GLY A 749 23.18 -53.57 -29.99
CA GLY A 749 22.12 -53.09 -29.09
C GLY A 749 20.79 -53.82 -29.20
N SER A 750 20.66 -54.78 -30.13
CA SER A 750 19.44 -55.58 -30.28
C SER A 750 19.30 -56.68 -29.22
N ILE A 751 18.08 -56.89 -28.72
CA ILE A 751 17.76 -57.87 -27.68
C ILE A 751 17.13 -59.09 -28.34
N ILE A 752 17.72 -60.26 -28.16
CA ILE A 752 17.27 -61.53 -28.74
C ILE A 752 16.91 -62.50 -27.62
N CYS A 753 15.83 -63.25 -27.78
CA CYS A 753 15.50 -64.31 -26.84
C CYS A 753 16.43 -65.52 -27.02
N GLY A 754 17.11 -65.96 -25.96
CA GLY A 754 17.98 -67.15 -26.00
C GLY A 754 17.21 -68.44 -26.33
N ARG A 755 15.95 -68.56 -25.91
CA ARG A 755 15.11 -69.74 -26.14
C ARG A 755 14.49 -69.81 -27.54
N CYS A 756 13.82 -68.76 -28.01
CA CYS A 756 13.13 -68.78 -29.31
C CYS A 756 13.87 -68.04 -30.44
N ARG A 757 15.09 -67.51 -30.17
CA ARG A 757 15.98 -66.77 -31.09
C ARG A 757 15.36 -65.60 -31.87
N ARG A 758 14.18 -65.15 -31.47
CA ARG A 758 13.50 -64.00 -32.07
C ARG A 758 14.09 -62.71 -31.53
N LYS A 759 14.30 -61.74 -32.42
CA LYS A 759 14.66 -60.36 -32.08
C LYS A 759 13.44 -59.69 -31.45
N LEU A 760 13.61 -59.23 -30.21
CA LEU A 760 12.59 -58.55 -29.42
C LEU A 760 12.73 -57.02 -29.49
N ARG A 761 13.93 -56.55 -29.80
CA ARG A 761 14.25 -55.14 -29.99
C ARG A 761 15.43 -54.98 -30.94
#